data_AF-A0A2J7VHA4-F1
#
_entry.id   AF-A0A2J7VHA4-F1
#
_cell.length_a   1.000
_cell.length_b   1.000
_cell.length_c   1.000
_cell.angle_alpha   90.00
_cell.angle_beta   90.00
_cell.angle_gamma   90.00
#
_symmetry.space_group_name_H-M   'P 1'
#
loop_
_entity.id
_entity.type
_entity.pdbx_description
1 polymer ?
#
loop_
_entity_poly.entity_id
_entity_poly.type
_entity_poly.pdbx_seq_one_letter_code
_entity_poly.pdbx_strand_id
1 'polypeptide(L)'
;MADFLVPGLVLLGVVIGALLATFLGRGRSEAQMAAAVSKAEAAAQGDLAQLRERVRTGEEAHAQAQSAFEALKRDAGALQDEVENANQEAATFRERASQIPRLTGERDDLAAQLRTSEEEARRLSNEVSEQGASLKLLKERVPELVERSTDLERRLNTETEAVSVGNQRIATLEEQASRLPGLQRQLDDALQHQETTNAQLTELKESSGRDISRLSAEVKGEREAHGLVRDQLSLERTARGAADAEVARLAGELTDLKARAEGEREAAAEKLQMLVEARQSLSDQFKALANDILEEKSKRFSEQNQESLGQLLAPLKNQLTEFKGKVEEVYVQEGKDRSALQEQVKLLMGLNQVLSDDAKNLTQALKGSAKTQGNWGELVLERVLEASGLRKGHEYIVQDSQQREDGSRAQPDVVIHLPEERRLVVDAKVSLLAYEQHISADTDEDRALSVKRHLDSVRTHIKGLSDKKYQALYGLQSLDFVLMFVPVEPAFMMAVTHDSNLFMEAWDRNVLLVSPSTLLFVVRTVAHLWRQEAQSKNAQDIAKRGAELYERLHDFVKDLDTVGNRLNQAREAYDSAHKRLTTGRGNVIRQAEMLRDLGVKPTKALAPALVEAALADEIPSGEALVLELGAGSSGAAAGQSLGGTA
;
A
#
# COMPACT_ATOMS: atom_id res chain seq x y z
N MET A 1 14.21 -173.62 9.65
CA MET A 1 15.07 -174.66 9.04
C MET A 1 16.24 -174.87 9.97
N ALA A 2 16.63 -176.12 10.24
CA ALA A 2 17.70 -176.55 11.15
C ALA A 2 17.51 -176.14 12.64
N ASP A 3 17.69 -176.95 13.69
CA ASP A 3 18.46 -178.18 14.00
C ASP A 3 19.81 -177.93 14.72
N PHE A 4 20.16 -178.86 15.64
CA PHE A 4 21.39 -178.98 16.47
C PHE A 4 21.56 -177.97 17.64
N LEU A 5 22.01 -178.33 18.87
CA LEU A 5 22.05 -179.60 19.65
C LEU A 5 22.37 -179.23 21.16
N VAL A 6 21.53 -179.48 22.19
CA VAL A 6 21.47 -180.62 23.19
C VAL A 6 22.72 -180.81 24.10
N PRO A 7 22.68 -181.26 25.39
CA PRO A 7 21.57 -181.69 26.33
C PRO A 7 21.47 -180.86 27.67
N GLY A 8 20.59 -181.07 28.69
CA GLY A 8 19.50 -182.03 29.10
C GLY A 8 19.34 -182.05 30.67
N LEU A 9 18.42 -182.70 31.43
CA LEU A 9 17.08 -183.37 31.27
C LEU A 9 16.51 -183.82 32.68
N VAL A 10 15.31 -184.50 32.76
CA VAL A 10 14.75 -185.32 33.93
C VAL A 10 14.18 -184.57 35.19
N LEU A 11 13.18 -185.04 36.01
CA LEU A 11 11.92 -185.84 35.86
C LEU A 11 10.90 -185.65 37.07
N LEU A 12 10.02 -186.61 37.48
CA LEU A 12 8.66 -186.36 38.10
C LEU A 12 7.95 -187.60 38.79
N GLY A 13 6.92 -187.44 39.70
CA GLY A 13 5.71 -188.35 39.81
C GLY A 13 4.94 -188.78 41.14
N VAL A 14 3.59 -188.55 41.21
CA VAL A 14 2.36 -189.38 41.62
C VAL A 14 2.11 -190.00 43.07
N VAL A 15 0.89 -190.06 43.73
CA VAL A 15 -0.19 -191.15 43.82
C VAL A 15 -1.50 -190.85 44.69
N ILE A 16 -2.73 -191.00 44.12
CA ILE A 16 -4.12 -191.58 44.49
C ILE A 16 -4.97 -191.32 45.81
N GLY A 17 -6.34 -191.24 45.67
CA GLY A 17 -7.47 -191.38 46.68
C GLY A 17 -8.92 -191.53 46.05
N ALA A 18 -10.06 -191.84 46.77
CA ALA A 18 -11.38 -192.19 46.13
C ALA A 18 -12.80 -192.08 46.86
N LEU A 19 -13.90 -191.83 46.08
CA LEU A 19 -15.39 -192.17 46.15
C LEU A 19 -16.54 -191.43 46.99
N LEU A 20 -17.62 -191.04 46.25
CA LEU A 20 -19.13 -191.10 46.43
C LEU A 20 -20.03 -190.42 47.54
N ALA A 21 -21.12 -189.73 47.08
CA ALA A 21 -22.58 -189.79 47.48
C ALA A 21 -23.16 -189.45 48.89
N THR A 22 -24.49 -189.30 49.16
CA THR A 22 -25.64 -188.49 48.59
C THR A 22 -26.91 -188.41 49.51
N PHE A 23 -27.59 -187.24 49.58
CA PHE A 23 -29.05 -186.91 49.76
C PHE A 23 -30.02 -187.63 50.77
N LEU A 24 -30.82 -186.86 51.54
CA LEU A 24 -32.18 -187.15 52.07
C LEU A 24 -32.80 -185.87 52.73
N GLY A 25 -34.08 -185.83 53.15
CA GLY A 25 -34.69 -184.53 53.57
C GLY A 25 -35.94 -184.51 54.49
N ARG A 26 -36.38 -183.27 54.82
CA ARG A 26 -37.53 -182.82 55.65
C ARG A 26 -37.56 -183.23 57.14
N GLY A 27 -37.39 -182.26 58.06
CA GLY A 27 -37.66 -182.44 59.51
C GLY A 27 -37.46 -181.20 60.38
N ARG A 28 -38.35 -180.97 61.36
CA ARG A 28 -38.45 -179.83 62.30
C ARG A 28 -37.25 -179.62 63.24
N SER A 29 -37.18 -178.41 63.84
CA SER A 29 -36.52 -178.01 65.12
C SER A 29 -35.01 -178.28 65.21
N GLU A 30 -34.14 -177.26 65.23
CA GLU A 30 -33.92 -176.32 66.35
C GLU A 30 -33.72 -177.03 67.72
N ALA A 31 -32.46 -177.13 68.19
CA ALA A 31 -32.10 -177.01 69.61
C ALA A 31 -30.58 -177.16 69.90
N GLN A 32 -29.84 -178.10 69.28
CA GLN A 32 -28.68 -178.72 69.97
C GLN A 32 -27.31 -178.82 69.24
N MET A 33 -27.08 -178.33 68.01
CA MET A 33 -25.92 -178.82 67.21
C MET A 33 -24.84 -177.83 66.70
N ALA A 34 -24.90 -176.51 66.98
CA ALA A 34 -24.00 -175.54 66.31
C ALA A 34 -22.92 -174.86 67.18
N ALA A 35 -22.84 -175.14 68.48
CA ALA A 35 -21.84 -174.54 69.40
C ALA A 35 -20.38 -175.04 69.22
N ALA A 36 -20.11 -175.82 68.17
CA ALA A 36 -18.80 -176.42 67.88
C ALA A 36 -17.95 -175.60 66.88
N VAL A 37 -18.57 -174.91 65.92
CA VAL A 37 -17.85 -174.24 64.82
C VAL A 37 -17.01 -173.06 65.33
N SER A 38 -17.58 -172.24 66.22
CA SER A 38 -16.91 -171.06 66.81
C SER A 38 -15.71 -171.39 67.72
N LYS A 39 -15.39 -172.68 67.92
CA LYS A 39 -14.27 -173.12 68.77
C LYS A 39 -13.05 -173.61 67.97
N ALA A 40 -13.16 -173.77 66.65
CA ALA A 40 -12.06 -174.25 65.80
C ALA A 40 -11.25 -173.10 65.17
N GLU A 41 -11.90 -172.04 64.68
CA GLU A 41 -11.22 -170.92 64.00
C GLU A 41 -10.27 -170.14 64.92
N ALA A 42 -10.57 -170.07 66.21
CA ALA A 42 -9.75 -169.39 67.21
C ALA A 42 -8.33 -169.98 67.37
N ALA A 43 -8.11 -171.26 66.99
CA ALA A 43 -6.79 -171.88 67.08
C ALA A 43 -5.86 -171.45 65.94
N ALA A 44 -6.39 -171.28 64.73
CA ALA A 44 -5.60 -170.88 63.55
C ALA A 44 -5.07 -169.43 63.63
N GLN A 45 -5.58 -168.62 64.57
CA GLN A 45 -5.12 -167.27 64.83
C GLN A 45 -3.82 -167.19 65.65
N GLY A 46 -3.33 -168.31 66.20
CA GLY A 46 -2.09 -168.37 66.99
C GLY A 46 -0.80 -168.35 66.14
N ASP A 47 -0.53 -169.44 65.43
CA ASP A 47 0.78 -169.68 64.80
C ASP A 47 1.16 -168.65 63.72
N LEU A 48 0.15 -168.04 63.08
CA LEU A 48 0.33 -167.00 62.05
C LEU A 48 0.86 -165.67 62.62
N ALA A 49 0.84 -165.49 63.94
CA ALA A 49 1.46 -164.33 64.60
C ALA A 49 2.99 -164.46 64.69
N GLN A 50 3.51 -165.61 65.16
CA GLN A 50 4.95 -165.79 65.41
C GLN A 50 5.82 -165.69 64.15
N LEU A 51 5.31 -166.11 62.98
CA LEU A 51 6.10 -166.06 61.76
C LEU A 51 6.32 -164.63 61.25
N ARG A 52 5.40 -163.69 61.52
CA ARG A 52 5.49 -162.29 61.07
C ARG A 52 6.60 -161.51 61.78
N GLU A 53 6.80 -161.76 63.07
CA GLU A 53 7.75 -161.01 63.89
C GLU A 53 9.22 -161.29 63.51
N ARG A 54 9.50 -162.45 62.90
CA ARG A 54 10.81 -162.80 62.33
C ARG A 54 11.11 -162.17 60.96
N VAL A 55 10.09 -161.70 60.22
CA VAL A 55 10.31 -160.98 58.95
C VAL A 55 10.73 -159.54 59.25
N ARG A 56 9.98 -158.88 60.13
CA ARG A 56 10.17 -157.48 60.52
C ARG A 56 11.60 -157.13 60.94
N THR A 57 12.24 -157.98 61.75
CA THR A 57 13.62 -157.72 62.25
C THR A 57 14.71 -157.84 61.18
N GLY A 58 14.42 -158.49 60.04
CA GLY A 58 15.30 -158.47 58.86
C GLY A 58 15.15 -157.17 58.05
N GLU A 59 13.94 -156.63 57.96
CA GLU A 59 13.63 -155.40 57.21
C GLU A 59 14.24 -154.16 57.89
N GLU A 60 14.18 -154.09 59.23
CA GLU A 60 14.76 -152.99 60.02
C GLU A 60 16.28 -152.83 59.81
N ALA A 61 17.02 -153.93 59.59
CA ALA A 61 18.46 -153.90 59.34
C ALA A 61 18.82 -153.38 57.93
N HIS A 62 18.02 -153.73 56.90
CA HIS A 62 18.25 -153.25 55.53
C HIS A 62 18.07 -151.72 55.42
N ALA A 63 17.10 -151.17 56.17
CA ALA A 63 16.80 -149.73 56.16
C ALA A 63 17.98 -148.86 56.66
N GLN A 64 18.77 -149.33 57.64
CA GLN A 64 19.92 -148.58 58.15
C GLN A 64 21.06 -148.47 57.12
N ALA A 65 21.43 -149.57 56.46
CA ALA A 65 22.49 -149.55 55.45
C ALA A 65 22.13 -148.64 54.26
N GLN A 66 20.85 -148.61 53.87
CA GLN A 66 20.37 -147.83 52.74
C GLN A 66 20.34 -146.31 53.03
N SER A 67 20.06 -145.90 54.27
CA SER A 67 20.07 -144.46 54.64
C SER A 67 21.48 -143.87 54.71
N ALA A 68 22.49 -144.67 55.07
CA ALA A 68 23.90 -144.24 55.07
C ALA A 68 24.44 -143.98 53.65
N PHE A 69 24.05 -144.79 52.66
CA PHE A 69 24.42 -144.57 51.26
C PHE A 69 23.81 -143.27 50.70
N GLU A 70 22.53 -143.02 51.00
CA GLU A 70 21.84 -141.77 50.65
C GLU A 70 22.27 -140.56 51.51
N ALA A 71 23.19 -140.70 52.47
CA ALA A 71 23.89 -139.57 53.10
C ALA A 71 25.10 -139.15 52.26
N LEU A 72 26.05 -140.05 52.01
CA LEU A 72 27.24 -139.81 51.18
C LEU A 72 26.92 -139.26 49.78
N LYS A 73 25.81 -139.72 49.19
CA LYS A 73 25.31 -139.26 47.89
C LYS A 73 24.80 -137.81 47.89
N ARG A 74 24.41 -137.25 49.04
CA ARG A 74 24.05 -135.83 49.18
C ARG A 74 25.27 -134.94 49.36
N ASP A 75 26.23 -135.35 50.18
CA ASP A 75 27.46 -134.59 50.44
C ASP A 75 28.28 -134.39 49.16
N ALA A 76 28.32 -135.40 48.29
CA ALA A 76 28.94 -135.32 46.96
C ALA A 76 28.25 -134.33 46.01
N GLY A 77 26.92 -134.14 46.14
CA GLY A 77 26.16 -133.17 45.35
C GLY A 77 26.45 -131.73 45.78
N ALA A 78 26.46 -131.46 47.09
CA ALA A 78 26.70 -130.12 47.64
C ALA A 78 28.06 -129.54 47.20
N LEU A 79 29.11 -130.37 47.13
CA LEU A 79 30.43 -129.97 46.63
C LEU A 79 30.46 -129.68 45.12
N GLN A 80 29.55 -130.28 44.34
CA GLN A 80 29.43 -129.99 42.91
C GLN A 80 28.73 -128.64 42.70
N ASP A 81 27.66 -128.37 43.44
CA ASP A 81 26.92 -127.09 43.39
C ASP A 81 27.82 -125.88 43.77
N GLU A 82 28.72 -126.05 44.75
CA GLU A 82 29.69 -125.01 45.15
C GLU A 82 30.67 -124.64 44.02
N VAL A 83 31.20 -125.65 43.30
CA VAL A 83 32.09 -125.43 42.15
C VAL A 83 31.36 -124.78 40.99
N GLU A 84 30.08 -125.12 40.77
CA GLU A 84 29.28 -124.52 39.70
C GLU A 84 28.94 -123.05 39.98
N ASN A 85 28.59 -122.70 41.23
CA ASN A 85 28.42 -121.31 41.68
C ASN A 85 29.69 -120.46 41.48
N ALA A 86 30.86 -120.96 41.90
CA ALA A 86 32.13 -120.23 41.76
C ALA A 86 32.47 -119.93 40.29
N ASN A 87 32.13 -120.83 39.36
CA ASN A 87 32.30 -120.61 37.93
C ASN A 87 31.29 -119.58 37.37
N GLN A 88 30.06 -119.53 37.89
CA GLN A 88 29.08 -118.51 37.50
C GLN A 88 29.51 -117.11 37.96
N GLU A 89 29.99 -116.92 39.19
CA GLU A 89 30.54 -115.64 39.63
C GLU A 89 31.68 -115.16 38.72
N ALA A 90 32.63 -116.05 38.42
CA ALA A 90 33.76 -115.79 37.52
C ALA A 90 33.37 -115.51 36.05
N ALA A 91 32.12 -115.79 35.66
CA ALA A 91 31.54 -115.35 34.39
C ALA A 91 30.98 -113.92 34.51
N THR A 92 30.20 -113.61 35.56
CA THR A 92 29.60 -112.27 35.76
C THR A 92 30.64 -111.14 35.87
N PHE A 93 31.79 -111.39 36.51
CA PHE A 93 32.88 -110.40 36.55
C PHE A 93 33.49 -110.15 35.16
N ARG A 94 33.54 -111.18 34.31
CA ARG A 94 34.06 -111.11 32.93
C ARG A 94 33.12 -110.30 32.03
N GLU A 95 31.81 -110.47 32.22
CA GLU A 95 30.78 -109.67 31.55
C GLU A 95 30.80 -108.20 32.01
N ARG A 96 30.90 -107.93 33.32
CA ARG A 96 31.03 -106.55 33.83
C ARG A 96 32.28 -105.85 33.30
N ALA A 97 33.41 -106.57 33.20
CA ALA A 97 34.64 -106.02 32.63
C ALA A 97 34.52 -105.64 31.14
N SER A 98 33.73 -106.38 30.34
CA SER A 98 33.55 -106.09 28.91
C SER A 98 32.66 -104.86 28.64
N GLN A 99 31.89 -104.40 29.63
CA GLN A 99 31.04 -103.21 29.52
C GLN A 99 31.81 -101.88 29.74
N ILE A 100 32.96 -101.91 30.41
CA ILE A 100 33.75 -100.71 30.76
C ILE A 100 34.17 -99.88 29.54
N PRO A 101 34.68 -100.45 28.42
CA PRO A 101 35.05 -99.67 27.24
C PRO A 101 33.87 -98.92 26.62
N ARG A 102 32.68 -99.56 26.60
CA ARG A 102 31.45 -98.97 26.07
C ARG A 102 30.99 -97.78 26.92
N LEU A 103 30.93 -97.95 28.25
CA LEU A 103 30.55 -96.87 29.17
C LEU A 103 31.56 -95.71 29.15
N THR A 104 32.83 -95.98 28.82
CA THR A 104 33.85 -94.94 28.62
C THR A 104 33.61 -94.15 27.34
N GLY A 105 33.23 -94.83 26.24
CA GLY A 105 32.82 -94.16 24.99
C GLY A 105 31.56 -93.30 25.17
N GLU A 106 30.51 -93.85 25.79
CA GLU A 106 29.25 -93.12 26.07
C GLU A 106 29.48 -91.87 26.94
N ARG A 107 30.45 -91.91 27.88
CA ARG A 107 30.91 -90.73 28.64
C ARG A 107 31.56 -89.68 27.74
N ASP A 108 32.44 -90.09 26.83
CA ASP A 108 33.24 -89.17 26.02
C ASP A 108 32.41 -88.52 24.89
N ASP A 109 31.42 -89.24 24.35
CA ASP A 109 30.39 -88.67 23.46
C ASP A 109 29.52 -87.63 24.20
N LEU A 110 29.08 -87.91 25.42
CA LEU A 110 28.36 -86.94 26.26
C LEU A 110 29.21 -85.71 26.60
N ALA A 111 30.52 -85.89 26.85
CA ALA A 111 31.44 -84.78 27.09
C ALA A 111 31.68 -83.92 25.83
N ALA A 112 31.62 -84.51 24.64
CA ALA A 112 31.64 -83.77 23.37
C ALA A 112 30.35 -82.98 23.16
N GLN A 113 29.18 -83.60 23.36
CA GLN A 113 27.86 -82.96 23.24
C GLN A 113 27.70 -81.76 24.20
N LEU A 114 28.18 -81.91 25.44
CA LEU A 114 28.15 -80.83 26.43
C LEU A 114 28.95 -79.61 25.95
N ARG A 115 30.16 -79.81 25.41
CA ARG A 115 31.00 -78.72 24.88
C ARG A 115 30.33 -77.98 23.72
N THR A 116 29.71 -78.69 22.78
CA THR A 116 28.95 -78.03 21.70
C THR A 116 27.78 -77.20 22.25
N SER A 117 27.06 -77.69 23.27
CA SER A 117 25.98 -76.92 23.90
C SER A 117 26.47 -75.68 24.65
N GLU A 118 27.66 -75.73 25.27
CA GLU A 118 28.29 -74.55 25.89
C GLU A 118 28.71 -73.51 24.85
N GLU A 119 29.21 -73.93 23.68
CA GLU A 119 29.57 -73.01 22.60
C GLU A 119 28.33 -72.34 21.98
N GLU A 120 27.24 -73.09 21.77
CA GLU A 120 25.96 -72.53 21.30
C GLU A 120 25.35 -71.55 22.31
N ALA A 121 25.35 -71.90 23.61
CA ALA A 121 24.88 -71.01 24.67
C ALA A 121 25.69 -69.70 24.75
N ARG A 122 27.02 -69.75 24.52
CA ARG A 122 27.87 -68.56 24.44
C ARG A 122 27.55 -67.69 23.23
N ARG A 123 27.25 -68.28 22.06
CA ARG A 123 26.83 -67.53 20.86
C ARG A 123 25.51 -66.81 21.08
N LEU A 124 24.50 -67.51 21.58
CA LEU A 124 23.17 -66.93 21.88
C LEU A 124 23.26 -65.82 22.94
N SER A 125 24.09 -65.98 23.96
CA SER A 125 24.33 -64.94 24.98
C SER A 125 24.91 -63.66 24.38
N ASN A 126 25.88 -63.77 23.46
CA ASN A 126 26.44 -62.61 22.76
C ASN A 126 25.40 -61.93 21.86
N GLU A 127 24.62 -62.70 21.09
CA GLU A 127 23.59 -62.17 20.19
C GLU A 127 22.47 -61.43 20.94
N VAL A 128 22.03 -61.95 22.09
CA VAL A 128 21.09 -61.27 22.99
C VAL A 128 21.68 -59.96 23.55
N SER A 129 23.00 -59.92 23.78
CA SER A 129 23.70 -58.70 24.24
C SER A 129 23.73 -57.61 23.15
N GLU A 130 24.03 -57.99 21.90
CA GLU A 130 24.02 -57.07 20.75
C GLU A 130 22.61 -56.54 20.44
N GLN A 131 21.58 -57.40 20.52
CA GLN A 131 20.18 -56.99 20.41
C GLN A 131 19.78 -56.05 21.56
N GLY A 132 20.21 -56.34 22.80
CA GLY A 132 19.97 -55.48 23.96
C GLY A 132 20.59 -54.08 23.82
N ALA A 133 21.83 -53.99 23.32
CA ALA A 133 22.49 -52.73 23.02
C ALA A 133 21.76 -51.94 21.92
N SER A 134 21.35 -52.62 20.85
CA SER A 134 20.59 -52.04 19.73
C SER A 134 19.23 -51.48 20.18
N LEU A 135 18.51 -52.23 21.02
CA LEU A 135 17.20 -51.83 21.55
C LEU A 135 17.31 -50.65 22.53
N LYS A 136 18.43 -50.53 23.26
CA LYS A 136 18.73 -49.36 24.10
C LYS A 136 18.94 -48.10 23.25
N LEU A 137 19.77 -48.18 22.20
CA LEU A 137 19.99 -47.07 21.26
C LEU A 137 18.68 -46.63 20.58
N LEU A 138 17.77 -47.56 20.29
CA LEU A 138 16.45 -47.26 19.74
C LEU A 138 15.57 -46.49 20.74
N LYS A 139 15.55 -46.92 22.01
CA LYS A 139 14.83 -46.22 23.09
C LYS A 139 15.34 -44.81 23.36
N GLU A 140 16.62 -44.54 23.13
CA GLU A 140 17.20 -43.19 23.27
C GLU A 140 16.83 -42.26 22.10
N ARG A 141 16.59 -42.80 20.89
CA ARG A 141 16.24 -42.02 19.69
C ARG A 141 14.74 -41.75 19.49
N VAL A 142 13.85 -42.59 20.03
CA VAL A 142 12.39 -42.39 19.91
C VAL A 142 11.92 -41.06 20.53
N PRO A 143 12.34 -40.65 21.76
CA PRO A 143 11.93 -39.38 22.34
C PRO A 143 12.33 -38.15 21.49
N GLU A 144 13.54 -38.14 20.93
CA GLU A 144 14.03 -37.05 20.08
C GLU A 144 13.19 -36.89 18.80
N LEU A 145 12.74 -38.00 18.22
CA LEU A 145 11.86 -37.98 17.03
C LEU A 145 10.44 -37.50 17.37
N VAL A 146 9.90 -37.88 18.54
CA VAL A 146 8.60 -37.39 19.03
C VAL A 146 8.67 -35.88 19.30
N GLU A 147 9.72 -35.40 19.97
CA GLU A 147 9.91 -33.97 20.23
C GLU A 147 9.95 -33.16 18.93
N ARG A 148 10.73 -33.62 17.93
CA ARG A 148 10.78 -33.00 16.59
C ARG A 148 9.43 -33.02 15.87
N SER A 149 8.60 -34.05 16.02
CA SER A 149 7.23 -34.06 15.47
C SER A 149 6.39 -32.95 16.10
N THR A 150 6.40 -32.84 17.43
CA THR A 150 5.61 -31.81 18.13
C THR A 150 6.07 -30.38 17.84
N ASP A 151 7.36 -30.16 17.53
CA ASP A 151 7.85 -28.86 17.09
C ASP A 151 7.40 -28.50 15.66
N LEU A 152 7.40 -29.48 14.75
CA LEU A 152 6.88 -29.31 13.38
C LEU A 152 5.37 -29.04 13.37
N GLU A 153 4.60 -29.74 14.21
CA GLU A 153 3.15 -29.51 14.37
C GLU A 153 2.85 -28.09 14.90
N ARG A 154 3.62 -27.60 15.88
CA ARG A 154 3.49 -26.21 16.36
C ARG A 154 3.77 -25.19 15.25
N ARG A 155 4.85 -25.37 14.48
CA ARG A 155 5.21 -24.48 13.36
C ARG A 155 4.12 -24.46 12.29
N LEU A 156 3.58 -25.63 11.94
CA LEU A 156 2.50 -25.75 10.96
C LEU A 156 1.23 -25.01 11.39
N ASN A 157 0.87 -25.09 12.68
CA ASN A 157 -0.25 -24.33 13.22
C ASN A 157 0.01 -22.82 13.16
N THR A 158 1.19 -22.34 13.55
CA THR A 158 1.51 -20.89 13.50
C THR A 158 1.53 -20.32 12.07
N GLU A 159 1.99 -21.08 11.08
CA GLU A 159 1.91 -20.68 9.67
C GLU A 159 0.45 -20.70 9.16
N THR A 160 -0.36 -21.64 9.62
CA THR A 160 -1.80 -21.71 9.27
C THR A 160 -2.58 -20.51 9.84
N GLU A 161 -2.27 -20.08 11.07
CA GLU A 161 -2.81 -18.85 11.65
C GLU A 161 -2.33 -17.60 10.87
N ALA A 162 -1.05 -17.52 10.50
CA ALA A 162 -0.51 -16.41 9.71
C ALA A 162 -1.19 -16.28 8.34
N VAL A 163 -1.43 -17.40 7.64
CA VAL A 163 -2.18 -17.43 6.36
C VAL A 163 -3.64 -17.00 6.56
N SER A 164 -4.29 -17.41 7.66
CA SER A 164 -5.65 -16.99 7.99
C SER A 164 -5.76 -15.46 8.17
N VAL A 165 -4.83 -14.87 8.93
CA VAL A 165 -4.73 -13.41 9.12
C VAL A 165 -4.41 -12.69 7.80
N GLY A 166 -3.56 -13.28 6.95
CA GLY A 166 -3.30 -12.78 5.60
C GLY A 166 -4.55 -12.70 4.74
N ASN A 167 -5.34 -13.78 4.69
CA ASN A 167 -6.58 -13.84 3.92
C ASN A 167 -7.65 -12.85 4.42
N GLN A 168 -7.81 -12.69 5.73
CA GLN A 168 -8.67 -11.65 6.31
C GLN A 168 -8.26 -10.25 5.84
N ARG A 169 -6.96 -9.98 5.79
CA ARG A 169 -6.41 -8.68 5.38
C ARG A 169 -6.59 -8.43 3.88
N ILE A 170 -6.48 -9.45 3.03
CA ILE A 170 -6.83 -9.37 1.60
C ILE A 170 -8.30 -8.96 1.44
N ALA A 171 -9.23 -9.66 2.10
CA ALA A 171 -10.66 -9.33 2.03
C ALA A 171 -10.97 -7.87 2.44
N THR A 172 -10.29 -7.32 3.46
CA THR A 172 -10.46 -5.90 3.83
C THR A 172 -9.91 -4.92 2.78
N LEU A 173 -8.88 -5.31 2.02
CA LEU A 173 -8.33 -4.50 0.92
C LEU A 173 -9.21 -4.56 -0.33
N GLU A 174 -9.80 -5.72 -0.63
CA GLU A 174 -10.80 -5.89 -1.68
C GLU A 174 -12.05 -5.05 -1.39
N GLU A 175 -12.53 -5.05 -0.15
CA GLU A 175 -13.65 -4.20 0.26
C GLU A 175 -13.32 -2.70 0.09
N GLN A 176 -12.11 -2.27 0.48
CA GLN A 176 -11.65 -0.89 0.27
C GLN A 176 -11.55 -0.54 -1.22
N ALA A 177 -11.00 -1.43 -2.05
CA ALA A 177 -10.92 -1.25 -3.49
C ALA A 177 -12.31 -1.13 -4.14
N SER A 178 -13.30 -1.92 -3.69
CA SER A 178 -14.68 -1.86 -4.19
C SER A 178 -15.37 -0.51 -3.98
N ARG A 179 -14.90 0.30 -3.03
CA ARG A 179 -15.42 1.65 -2.73
C ARG A 179 -14.82 2.75 -3.61
N LEU A 180 -13.65 2.51 -4.24
CA LEU A 180 -12.96 3.51 -5.07
C LEU A 180 -13.82 4.04 -6.24
N PRO A 181 -14.56 3.22 -7.02
CA PRO A 181 -15.40 3.72 -8.10
C PRO A 181 -16.57 4.61 -7.62
N GLY A 182 -17.01 4.44 -6.38
CA GLY A 182 -18.02 5.30 -5.75
C GLY A 182 -17.46 6.67 -5.38
N LEU A 183 -16.28 6.69 -4.76
CA LEU A 183 -15.55 7.93 -4.43
C LEU A 183 -15.13 8.69 -5.70
N GLN A 184 -14.77 7.98 -6.76
CA GLN A 184 -14.37 8.59 -8.04
C GLN A 184 -15.55 9.30 -8.71
N ARG A 185 -16.74 8.69 -8.76
CA ARG A 185 -17.96 9.38 -9.22
C ARG A 185 -18.29 10.62 -8.37
N GLN A 186 -18.15 10.54 -7.05
CA GLN A 186 -18.38 11.70 -6.17
C GLN A 186 -17.38 12.85 -6.44
N LEU A 187 -16.16 12.54 -6.88
CA LEU A 187 -15.19 13.54 -7.31
C LEU A 187 -15.57 14.13 -8.68
N ASP A 188 -15.98 13.29 -9.65
CA ASP A 188 -16.42 13.73 -10.97
C ASP A 188 -17.67 14.65 -10.88
N ASP A 189 -18.68 14.26 -10.09
CA ASP A 189 -19.88 15.06 -9.80
C ASP A 189 -19.50 16.42 -9.15
N ALA A 190 -18.55 16.41 -8.21
CA ALA A 190 -18.09 17.62 -7.52
C ALA A 190 -17.31 18.57 -8.45
N LEU A 191 -16.48 18.03 -9.36
CA LEU A 191 -15.77 18.81 -10.38
C LEU A 191 -16.77 19.45 -11.36
N GLN A 192 -17.77 18.70 -11.84
CA GLN A 192 -18.82 19.25 -12.71
C GLN A 192 -19.66 20.34 -12.00
N HIS A 193 -19.90 20.18 -10.69
CA HIS A 193 -20.54 21.24 -9.89
C HIS A 193 -19.65 22.48 -9.72
N GLN A 194 -18.32 22.31 -9.60
CA GLN A 194 -17.37 23.41 -9.55
C GLN A 194 -17.29 24.16 -10.89
N GLU A 195 -17.28 23.46 -12.03
CA GLU A 195 -17.30 24.08 -13.36
C GLU A 195 -18.56 24.90 -13.60
N THR A 196 -19.74 24.34 -13.30
CA THR A 196 -21.03 25.07 -13.44
C THR A 196 -21.11 26.29 -12.53
N THR A 197 -20.57 26.21 -11.30
CA THR A 197 -20.48 27.35 -10.38
C THR A 197 -19.52 28.43 -10.91
N ASN A 198 -18.38 28.04 -11.49
CA ASN A 198 -17.42 28.98 -12.10
C ASN A 198 -17.99 29.68 -13.34
N ALA A 199 -18.80 28.99 -14.15
CA ALA A 199 -19.51 29.59 -15.28
C ALA A 199 -20.50 30.66 -14.81
N GLN A 200 -21.34 30.34 -13.82
CA GLN A 200 -22.28 31.30 -13.21
C GLN A 200 -21.56 32.51 -12.60
N LEU A 201 -20.44 32.30 -11.91
CA LEU A 201 -19.62 33.39 -11.34
C LEU A 201 -19.02 34.30 -12.44
N THR A 202 -18.74 33.75 -13.63
CA THR A 202 -18.22 34.51 -14.78
C THR A 202 -19.33 35.36 -15.41
N GLU A 203 -20.50 34.78 -15.66
CA GLU A 203 -21.67 35.51 -16.16
C GLU A 203 -22.13 36.62 -15.19
N LEU A 204 -22.05 36.37 -13.88
CA LEU A 204 -22.32 37.38 -12.84
C LEU A 204 -21.29 38.53 -12.84
N LYS A 205 -20.01 38.24 -13.09
CA LYS A 205 -18.97 39.27 -13.27
C LYS A 205 -19.19 40.10 -14.54
N GLU A 206 -19.59 39.47 -15.65
CA GLU A 206 -19.84 40.16 -16.92
C GLU A 206 -21.10 41.02 -16.90
N SER A 207 -22.16 40.59 -16.21
CA SER A 207 -23.36 41.40 -15.98
C SER A 207 -23.06 42.58 -15.06
N SER A 208 -22.42 42.34 -13.90
CA SER A 208 -21.97 43.39 -12.98
C SER A 208 -21.03 44.41 -13.66
N GLY A 209 -20.07 43.95 -14.47
CA GLY A 209 -19.15 44.81 -15.22
C GLY A 209 -19.86 45.70 -16.26
N ARG A 210 -20.92 45.19 -16.91
CA ARG A 210 -21.79 45.97 -17.82
C ARG A 210 -22.59 47.04 -17.05
N ASP A 211 -23.20 46.69 -15.92
CA ASP A 211 -23.97 47.64 -15.12
C ASP A 211 -23.08 48.73 -14.49
N ILE A 212 -21.89 48.37 -13.98
CA ILE A 212 -20.88 49.34 -13.49
C ILE A 212 -20.48 50.30 -14.61
N SER A 213 -20.27 49.78 -15.82
CA SER A 213 -19.92 50.61 -17.00
C SER A 213 -21.07 51.55 -17.38
N ARG A 214 -22.33 51.09 -17.34
CA ARG A 214 -23.52 51.92 -17.60
C ARG A 214 -23.66 53.04 -16.57
N LEU A 215 -23.61 52.70 -15.28
CA LEU A 215 -23.73 53.66 -14.17
C LEU A 215 -22.57 54.67 -14.15
N SER A 216 -21.35 54.24 -14.51
CA SER A 216 -20.19 55.13 -14.64
C SER A 216 -20.38 56.17 -15.77
N ALA A 217 -20.92 55.74 -16.92
CA ALA A 217 -21.25 56.65 -18.03
C ALA A 217 -22.39 57.61 -17.66
N GLU A 218 -23.43 57.14 -16.96
CA GLU A 218 -24.57 57.92 -16.48
C GLU A 218 -24.12 59.02 -15.48
N VAL A 219 -23.34 58.64 -14.46
CA VAL A 219 -22.74 59.58 -13.48
C VAL A 219 -21.76 60.55 -14.13
N LYS A 220 -21.06 60.16 -15.20
CA LYS A 220 -20.22 61.08 -15.99
C LYS A 220 -21.09 62.12 -16.70
N GLY A 221 -22.17 61.70 -17.37
CA GLY A 221 -23.11 62.58 -18.05
C GLY A 221 -23.77 63.59 -17.12
N GLU A 222 -24.22 63.16 -15.93
CA GLU A 222 -24.76 64.09 -14.92
C GLU A 222 -23.73 65.11 -14.43
N ARG A 223 -22.46 64.72 -14.26
CA ARG A 223 -21.39 65.64 -13.86
C ARG A 223 -21.08 66.69 -14.93
N GLU A 224 -21.09 66.29 -16.20
CA GLU A 224 -20.91 67.21 -17.32
C GLU A 224 -22.09 68.19 -17.43
N ALA A 225 -23.33 67.71 -17.31
CA ALA A 225 -24.53 68.54 -17.26
C ALA A 225 -24.53 69.53 -16.07
N HIS A 226 -24.16 69.06 -14.87
CA HIS A 226 -24.04 69.93 -13.69
C HIS A 226 -22.90 70.96 -13.85
N GLY A 227 -21.83 70.62 -14.58
CA GLY A 227 -20.79 71.58 -14.99
C GLY A 227 -21.40 72.74 -15.80
N LEU A 228 -22.06 72.41 -16.91
CA LEU A 228 -22.70 73.40 -17.79
C LEU A 228 -23.70 74.32 -17.04
N VAL A 229 -24.53 73.75 -16.16
CA VAL A 229 -25.50 74.53 -15.34
C VAL A 229 -24.78 75.44 -14.33
N ARG A 230 -23.67 75.00 -13.74
CA ARG A 230 -22.86 75.83 -12.83
C ARG A 230 -22.23 77.01 -13.58
N ASP A 231 -21.73 76.78 -14.78
CA ASP A 231 -21.07 77.80 -15.58
C ASP A 231 -22.08 78.83 -16.11
N GLN A 232 -23.26 78.39 -16.57
CA GLN A 232 -24.39 79.26 -16.89
C GLN A 232 -24.81 80.13 -15.70
N LEU A 233 -24.97 79.54 -14.51
CA LEU A 233 -25.32 80.28 -13.29
C LEU A 233 -24.22 81.27 -12.87
N SER A 234 -22.94 81.00 -13.20
CA SER A 234 -21.85 81.96 -12.98
C SER A 234 -21.96 83.17 -13.91
N LEU A 235 -22.31 82.94 -15.18
CA LEU A 235 -22.49 83.99 -16.19
C LEU A 235 -23.72 84.86 -15.90
N GLU A 236 -24.84 84.27 -15.49
CA GLU A 236 -26.01 85.06 -15.05
C GLU A 236 -25.69 85.93 -13.82
N ARG A 237 -24.89 85.42 -12.88
CA ARG A 237 -24.49 86.19 -11.69
C ARG A 237 -23.57 87.37 -12.04
N THR A 238 -22.64 87.21 -12.98
CA THR A 238 -21.78 88.32 -13.42
C THR A 238 -22.57 89.33 -14.26
N ALA A 239 -23.44 88.88 -15.16
CA ALA A 239 -24.32 89.75 -15.95
C ALA A 239 -25.27 90.56 -15.04
N ARG A 240 -25.87 89.92 -14.03
CA ARG A 240 -26.70 90.60 -13.03
C ARG A 240 -25.89 91.59 -12.20
N GLY A 241 -24.69 91.23 -11.75
CA GLY A 241 -23.82 92.15 -11.00
C GLY A 241 -23.46 93.42 -11.80
N ALA A 242 -23.25 93.28 -13.12
CA ALA A 242 -23.05 94.42 -14.01
C ALA A 242 -24.33 95.27 -14.18
N ALA A 243 -25.50 94.65 -14.29
CA ALA A 243 -26.78 95.36 -14.36
C ALA A 243 -27.12 96.10 -13.05
N ASP A 244 -26.92 95.47 -11.89
CA ASP A 244 -27.14 96.07 -10.57
C ASP A 244 -26.18 97.28 -10.36
N ALA A 245 -24.94 97.21 -10.87
CA ALA A 245 -24.00 98.32 -10.85
C ALA A 245 -24.40 99.48 -11.79
N GLU A 246 -24.90 99.19 -12.99
CA GLU A 246 -25.40 100.22 -13.91
C GLU A 246 -26.68 100.91 -13.39
N VAL A 247 -27.56 100.16 -12.73
CA VAL A 247 -28.72 100.74 -12.01
C VAL A 247 -28.28 101.67 -10.89
N ALA A 248 -27.24 101.30 -10.12
CA ALA A 248 -26.67 102.19 -9.10
C ALA A 248 -26.05 103.46 -9.71
N ARG A 249 -25.35 103.34 -10.85
CA ARG A 249 -24.77 104.46 -11.60
C ARG A 249 -25.85 105.44 -12.08
N LEU A 250 -26.89 104.94 -12.73
CA LEU A 250 -28.03 105.72 -13.22
C LEU A 250 -28.85 106.34 -12.08
N ALA A 251 -28.98 105.67 -10.94
CA ALA A 251 -29.61 106.23 -9.75
C ALA A 251 -28.81 107.43 -9.20
N GLY A 252 -27.48 107.33 -9.18
CA GLY A 252 -26.57 108.43 -8.83
C GLY A 252 -26.71 109.63 -9.77
N GLU A 253 -26.67 109.39 -11.09
CA GLU A 253 -26.90 110.45 -12.09
C GLU A 253 -28.28 111.11 -11.95
N LEU A 254 -29.32 110.34 -11.61
CA LEU A 254 -30.66 110.88 -11.36
C LEU A 254 -30.72 111.73 -10.07
N THR A 255 -30.01 111.36 -9.00
CA THR A 255 -29.90 112.20 -7.80
C THR A 255 -29.10 113.48 -8.06
N ASP A 256 -28.00 113.40 -8.83
CA ASP A 256 -27.21 114.56 -9.26
C ASP A 256 -28.04 115.52 -10.12
N LEU A 257 -28.78 115.00 -11.11
CA LEU A 257 -29.64 115.80 -11.97
C LEU A 257 -30.82 116.41 -11.21
N LYS A 258 -31.38 115.72 -10.21
CA LYS A 258 -32.39 116.30 -9.31
C LYS A 258 -31.80 117.40 -8.45
N ALA A 259 -30.68 117.19 -7.78
CA ALA A 259 -30.02 118.20 -6.97
C ALA A 259 -29.60 119.43 -7.79
N ARG A 260 -29.16 119.23 -9.04
CA ARG A 260 -28.90 120.34 -9.99
C ARG A 260 -30.19 121.04 -10.42
N ALA A 261 -31.27 120.32 -10.71
CA ALA A 261 -32.54 120.93 -11.10
C ALA A 261 -33.23 121.66 -9.92
N GLU A 262 -33.08 121.15 -8.70
CA GLU A 262 -33.53 121.81 -7.47
C GLU A 262 -32.65 123.03 -7.16
N GLY A 263 -31.32 122.91 -7.23
CA GLY A 263 -30.39 124.05 -7.09
C GLY A 263 -30.54 125.11 -8.19
N GLU A 264 -30.82 124.74 -9.45
CA GLU A 264 -31.18 125.68 -10.52
C GLU A 264 -32.54 126.32 -10.27
N ARG A 265 -33.48 125.62 -9.64
CA ARG A 265 -34.82 126.14 -9.30
C ARG A 265 -34.80 127.04 -8.07
N GLU A 266 -33.96 126.74 -7.09
CA GLU A 266 -33.66 127.61 -5.95
C GLU A 266 -32.89 128.83 -6.44
N ALA A 267 -31.81 128.68 -7.22
CA ALA A 267 -31.12 129.81 -7.83
C ALA A 267 -32.02 130.61 -8.79
N ALA A 268 -33.01 129.99 -9.46
CA ALA A 268 -34.02 130.70 -10.25
C ALA A 268 -35.10 131.35 -9.38
N ALA A 269 -35.40 130.82 -8.20
CA ALA A 269 -36.32 131.42 -7.22
C ALA A 269 -35.64 132.59 -6.49
N GLU A 270 -34.38 132.44 -6.06
CA GLU A 270 -33.51 133.51 -5.60
C GLU A 270 -33.27 134.55 -6.69
N LYS A 271 -33.14 134.16 -7.97
CA LYS A 271 -33.02 135.11 -9.08
C LYS A 271 -34.34 135.76 -9.43
N LEU A 272 -35.48 135.10 -9.23
CA LEU A 272 -36.81 135.73 -9.32
C LEU A 272 -37.06 136.66 -8.13
N GLN A 273 -36.62 136.29 -6.94
CA GLN A 273 -36.64 137.15 -5.76
C GLN A 273 -35.69 138.32 -5.97
N MET A 274 -34.45 138.14 -6.42
CA MET A 274 -33.55 139.21 -6.85
C MET A 274 -34.07 139.98 -8.07
N LEU A 275 -34.96 139.45 -8.91
CA LEU A 275 -35.64 140.22 -9.97
C LEU A 275 -36.94 140.88 -9.50
N VAL A 276 -37.45 140.54 -8.32
CA VAL A 276 -38.54 141.24 -7.62
C VAL A 276 -37.96 142.30 -6.70
N GLU A 277 -36.95 141.97 -5.92
CA GLU A 277 -36.10 142.86 -5.12
C GLU A 277 -35.21 143.74 -5.97
N ALA A 278 -34.82 143.38 -7.19
CA ALA A 278 -34.27 144.30 -8.20
C ALA A 278 -35.28 144.70 -9.27
N ARG A 279 -36.58 144.43 -9.10
CA ARG A 279 -37.64 145.26 -9.69
C ARG A 279 -38.11 146.33 -8.70
N GLN A 280 -38.03 146.04 -7.40
CA GLN A 280 -38.21 146.99 -6.31
C GLN A 280 -36.97 147.89 -6.25
N SER A 281 -35.78 147.28 -6.19
CA SER A 281 -34.51 147.98 -6.29
C SER A 281 -34.27 148.54 -7.68
N LEU A 282 -34.74 148.00 -8.82
CA LEU A 282 -34.82 148.85 -10.04
C LEU A 282 -35.90 149.93 -9.92
N SER A 283 -37.04 149.74 -9.27
CA SER A 283 -37.92 150.87 -8.94
C SER A 283 -37.27 151.89 -7.99
N ASP A 284 -36.12 151.55 -7.37
CA ASP A 284 -35.28 152.42 -6.54
C ASP A 284 -33.88 152.69 -7.14
N GLN A 285 -33.55 152.14 -8.32
CA GLN A 285 -32.27 152.23 -9.04
C GLN A 285 -32.49 152.82 -10.44
N PHE A 286 -33.53 152.44 -11.16
CA PHE A 286 -34.17 153.37 -12.11
C PHE A 286 -34.62 154.70 -11.42
N LYS A 287 -34.51 154.80 -10.07
CA LYS A 287 -34.24 156.06 -9.33
C LYS A 287 -32.73 156.31 -9.05
N ALA A 288 -32.03 155.40 -8.37
CA ALA A 288 -30.60 155.52 -8.01
C ALA A 288 -29.59 155.18 -9.14
N LEU A 289 -29.48 153.93 -9.62
CA LEU A 289 -28.67 153.51 -10.81
C LEU A 289 -29.08 154.06 -12.20
N ALA A 290 -30.02 155.01 -12.27
CA ALA A 290 -30.11 156.00 -13.34
C ALA A 290 -28.93 156.99 -13.26
N ASN A 291 -28.26 157.03 -12.10
CA ASN A 291 -26.91 157.48 -11.87
C ASN A 291 -26.01 156.24 -11.65
N ASP A 292 -25.06 155.99 -12.55
CA ASP A 292 -23.83 155.24 -12.27
C ASP A 292 -23.85 153.70 -12.35
N ILE A 293 -24.25 153.19 -13.53
CA ILE A 293 -23.31 152.56 -14.48
C ILE A 293 -22.03 151.92 -13.87
N LEU A 294 -21.91 150.59 -13.91
CA LEU A 294 -20.69 149.75 -14.17
C LEU A 294 -21.14 148.25 -14.19
N GLU A 295 -20.69 147.36 -15.09
CA GLU A 295 -19.48 146.50 -15.07
C GLU A 295 -19.34 145.54 -13.86
N GLU A 296 -18.79 144.32 -13.97
CA GLU A 296 -18.53 143.42 -15.12
C GLU A 296 -18.37 141.93 -14.67
N LYS A 297 -18.90 141.01 -15.49
CA LYS A 297 -18.63 139.55 -15.68
C LYS A 297 -17.67 138.71 -14.77
N SER A 298 -18.20 137.52 -14.39
CA SER A 298 -17.55 136.17 -14.45
C SER A 298 -16.48 135.85 -13.36
N LYS A 299 -15.94 134.61 -13.14
CA LYS A 299 -15.95 133.31 -13.86
C LYS A 299 -15.54 132.13 -12.91
N ARG A 300 -15.64 130.85 -13.38
CA ARG A 300 -15.09 129.55 -12.83
C ARG A 300 -15.91 128.87 -11.68
N PHE A 301 -16.03 127.54 -11.49
CA PHE A 301 -15.47 126.26 -12.04
C PHE A 301 -14.08 125.80 -11.52
N SER A 302 -13.80 124.62 -10.94
CA SER A 302 -14.55 123.44 -10.43
C SER A 302 -13.59 122.59 -9.54
N GLU A 303 -14.07 121.67 -8.69
CA GLU A 303 -13.26 120.81 -7.79
C GLU A 303 -13.20 119.32 -8.22
N GLN A 304 -12.48 118.46 -7.46
CA GLN A 304 -12.18 117.06 -7.81
C GLN A 304 -12.01 116.12 -6.58
N ASN A 305 -12.37 114.83 -6.78
CA ASN A 305 -11.80 113.61 -6.17
C ASN A 305 -12.36 113.06 -4.84
N GLN A 306 -12.36 111.71 -4.74
CA GLN A 306 -12.62 110.90 -3.54
C GLN A 306 -11.82 109.57 -3.64
N GLU A 307 -11.79 108.74 -2.59
CA GLU A 307 -10.83 107.64 -2.41
C GLU A 307 -11.42 106.43 -1.63
N SER A 308 -10.64 105.35 -1.56
CA SER A 308 -10.60 104.30 -0.53
C SER A 308 -11.50 103.05 -0.63
N LEU A 309 -10.86 101.89 -0.39
CA LEU A 309 -11.46 100.59 -0.05
C LEU A 309 -10.41 99.71 0.66
N GLY A 310 -10.81 98.74 1.49
CA GLY A 310 -9.84 97.84 2.14
C GLY A 310 -10.39 96.68 2.97
N GLN A 311 -9.45 95.88 3.48
CA GLN A 311 -9.60 94.91 4.59
C GLN A 311 -10.61 93.74 4.41
N LEU A 312 -10.25 92.78 3.57
CA LEU A 312 -10.83 91.42 3.54
C LEU A 312 -9.88 90.40 4.19
N LEU A 313 -9.94 90.21 5.51
CA LEU A 313 -9.31 89.06 6.20
C LEU A 313 -9.75 88.96 7.68
N ALA A 314 -10.49 87.89 8.05
CA ALA A 314 -10.72 87.54 9.47
C ALA A 314 -10.96 86.04 9.75
N PRO A 315 -11.87 85.30 9.05
CA PRO A 315 -12.37 84.02 9.57
C PRO A 315 -12.08 82.78 8.69
N LEU A 316 -10.91 82.68 8.04
CA LEU A 316 -10.50 81.44 7.33
C LEU A 316 -9.97 80.35 8.30
N LYS A 317 -9.67 80.71 9.55
CA LYS A 317 -8.88 79.90 10.49
C LYS A 317 -9.62 78.69 11.10
N ASN A 318 -10.94 78.65 11.07
CA ASN A 318 -11.72 77.72 11.90
C ASN A 318 -12.22 76.46 11.17
N GLN A 319 -12.18 76.40 9.83
CA GLN A 319 -12.78 75.27 9.06
C GLN A 319 -11.81 74.13 8.71
N LEU A 320 -10.50 74.27 8.98
CA LEU A 320 -9.50 73.30 8.53
C LEU A 320 -9.18 72.17 9.53
N THR A 321 -9.72 72.25 10.75
CA THR A 321 -9.35 71.33 11.85
C THR A 321 -10.17 70.03 11.85
N GLU A 322 -11.45 70.08 11.49
CA GLU A 322 -12.35 68.90 11.56
C GLU A 322 -12.12 67.88 10.45
N PHE A 323 -11.50 68.26 9.32
CA PHE A 323 -11.34 67.38 8.16
C PHE A 323 -10.31 66.26 8.36
N LYS A 324 -9.34 66.45 9.27
CA LYS A 324 -8.16 65.58 9.36
C LYS A 324 -8.43 64.20 9.98
N GLY A 325 -9.39 64.09 10.91
CA GLY A 325 -9.57 62.90 11.74
C GLY A 325 -10.36 61.73 11.12
N LYS A 326 -10.77 61.81 9.85
CA LYS A 326 -11.77 60.89 9.27
C LYS A 326 -11.28 60.07 8.06
N VAL A 327 -9.96 59.99 7.86
CA VAL A 327 -9.34 59.40 6.65
C VAL A 327 -8.47 58.16 6.96
N GLU A 328 -8.03 57.96 8.21
CA GLU A 328 -6.98 56.98 8.53
C GLU A 328 -7.48 55.55 8.84
N GLU A 329 -8.79 55.32 8.98
CA GLU A 329 -9.34 54.08 9.58
C GLU A 329 -9.81 52.98 8.58
N VAL A 330 -9.76 53.22 7.27
CA VAL A 330 -10.49 52.39 6.27
C VAL A 330 -9.64 51.28 5.60
N TYR A 331 -8.31 51.28 5.74
CA TYR A 331 -7.42 50.56 4.80
C TYR A 331 -6.71 49.27 5.28
N VAL A 332 -7.20 48.61 6.34
CA VAL A 332 -6.45 47.51 7.00
C VAL A 332 -6.79 46.08 6.49
N GLN A 333 -7.99 45.83 5.97
CA GLN A 333 -8.57 44.47 5.93
C GLN A 333 -8.51 43.71 4.58
N GLU A 334 -7.48 43.93 3.76
CA GLU A 334 -7.29 43.22 2.47
C GLU A 334 -5.85 42.68 2.31
N GLY A 335 -5.32 42.04 3.35
CA GLY A 335 -3.86 41.92 3.54
C GLY A 335 -3.10 40.81 2.80
N LYS A 336 -3.67 39.62 2.54
CA LYS A 336 -2.83 38.41 2.30
C LYS A 336 -2.32 38.22 0.87
N ASP A 337 -3.17 37.94 -0.11
CA ASP A 337 -2.72 37.82 -1.51
C ASP A 337 -2.16 39.15 -2.03
N ARG A 338 -2.75 40.25 -1.55
CA ARG A 338 -2.25 41.61 -1.75
C ARG A 338 -0.85 41.81 -1.16
N SER A 339 -0.44 41.14 -0.08
CA SER A 339 0.96 41.20 0.40
C SER A 339 1.92 40.50 -0.55
N ALA A 340 1.61 39.31 -1.06
CA ALA A 340 2.47 38.63 -2.02
C ALA A 340 2.62 39.43 -3.34
N LEU A 341 1.53 40.08 -3.79
CA LEU A 341 1.55 41.00 -4.91
C LEU A 341 2.30 42.31 -4.57
N GLN A 342 2.07 42.89 -3.40
CA GLN A 342 2.68 44.15 -2.95
C GLN A 342 4.17 43.99 -2.63
N GLU A 343 4.63 42.83 -2.21
CA GLU A 343 6.05 42.53 -2.00
C GLU A 343 6.77 42.35 -3.35
N GLN A 344 6.14 41.65 -4.30
CA GLN A 344 6.62 41.62 -5.69
C GLN A 344 6.59 43.02 -6.33
N VAL A 345 5.55 43.82 -6.10
CA VAL A 345 5.46 45.22 -6.58
C VAL A 345 6.47 46.11 -5.87
N LYS A 346 6.76 45.94 -4.58
CA LYS A 346 7.87 46.63 -3.89
C LYS A 346 9.22 46.27 -4.48
N LEU A 347 9.45 44.99 -4.81
CA LEU A 347 10.67 44.56 -5.50
C LEU A 347 10.78 45.21 -6.89
N LEU A 348 9.67 45.24 -7.65
CA LEU A 348 9.59 45.90 -8.96
C LEU A 348 9.78 47.42 -8.85
N MET A 349 9.19 48.09 -7.86
CA MET A 349 9.35 49.54 -7.62
C MET A 349 10.78 49.87 -7.16
N GLY A 350 11.40 49.04 -6.32
CA GLY A 350 12.80 49.20 -5.92
C GLY A 350 13.75 49.03 -7.11
N LEU A 351 13.53 47.99 -7.94
CA LEU A 351 14.30 47.76 -9.15
C LEU A 351 14.12 48.91 -10.17
N ASN A 352 12.88 49.38 -10.35
CA ASN A 352 12.52 50.51 -11.20
C ASN A 352 13.18 51.82 -10.72
N GLN A 353 13.15 52.10 -9.41
CA GLN A 353 13.80 53.28 -8.84
C GLN A 353 15.31 53.26 -9.11
N VAL A 354 15.98 52.12 -8.85
CA VAL A 354 17.41 51.95 -9.14
C VAL A 354 17.71 52.10 -10.63
N LEU A 355 16.98 51.41 -11.52
CA LEU A 355 17.18 51.56 -12.98
C LEU A 355 16.88 52.99 -13.47
N SER A 356 15.90 53.69 -12.88
CA SER A 356 15.55 55.07 -13.26
C SER A 356 16.59 56.08 -12.81
N ASP A 357 17.12 55.94 -11.60
CA ASP A 357 18.20 56.80 -11.09
C ASP A 357 19.54 56.50 -11.78
N ASP A 358 19.87 55.23 -12.03
CA ASP A 358 21.01 54.84 -12.86
C ASP A 358 20.87 55.37 -14.30
N ALA A 359 19.70 55.21 -14.93
CA ALA A 359 19.44 55.75 -16.27
C ALA A 359 19.56 57.28 -16.31
N LYS A 360 19.10 57.99 -15.27
CA LYS A 360 19.20 59.45 -15.17
C LYS A 360 20.65 59.92 -15.02
N ASN A 361 21.42 59.31 -14.12
CA ASN A 361 22.83 59.61 -13.90
C ASN A 361 23.68 59.24 -15.14
N LEU A 362 23.40 58.10 -15.77
CA LEU A 362 24.15 57.59 -16.91
C LEU A 362 23.78 58.30 -18.22
N THR A 363 22.54 58.79 -18.38
CA THR A 363 22.18 59.70 -19.50
C THR A 363 22.99 61.00 -19.44
N GLN A 364 23.29 61.52 -18.24
CA GLN A 364 24.17 62.69 -18.08
C GLN A 364 25.65 62.37 -18.39
N ALA A 365 26.08 61.13 -18.19
CA ALA A 365 27.45 60.68 -18.49
C ALA A 365 27.67 60.21 -19.96
N LEU A 366 26.60 59.83 -20.68
CA LEU A 366 26.65 59.31 -22.07
C LEU A 366 26.52 60.41 -23.15
N LYS A 367 26.66 61.69 -22.80
CA LYS A 367 26.55 62.81 -23.74
C LYS A 367 27.51 62.66 -24.93
N GLY A 368 26.99 62.81 -26.15
CA GLY A 368 27.79 63.05 -27.36
C GLY A 368 28.11 61.86 -28.28
N SER A 369 27.61 60.64 -28.06
CA SER A 369 27.81 59.55 -29.04
C SER A 369 26.62 58.58 -29.20
N ALA A 370 25.90 58.71 -30.33
CA ALA A 370 24.70 57.93 -30.65
C ALA A 370 24.94 56.40 -30.67
N LYS A 371 26.16 55.95 -31.05
CA LYS A 371 26.52 54.53 -31.02
C LYS A 371 26.54 53.99 -29.58
N THR A 372 27.18 54.72 -28.65
CA THR A 372 27.26 54.32 -27.24
C THR A 372 25.89 54.35 -26.58
N GLN A 373 25.04 55.31 -26.95
CA GLN A 373 23.66 55.42 -26.48
C GLN A 373 22.79 54.24 -26.98
N GLY A 374 22.98 53.78 -28.23
CA GLY A 374 22.33 52.56 -28.76
C GLY A 374 22.79 51.29 -28.03
N ASN A 375 24.11 51.08 -27.94
CA ASN A 375 24.72 49.97 -27.19
C ASN A 375 24.24 49.93 -25.72
N TRP A 376 23.99 51.08 -25.09
CA TRP A 376 23.43 51.15 -23.75
C TRP A 376 21.94 50.76 -23.70
N GLY A 377 21.14 51.16 -24.71
CA GLY A 377 19.75 50.69 -24.84
C GLY A 377 19.64 49.18 -24.98
N GLU A 378 20.52 48.55 -25.78
CA GLU A 378 20.65 47.09 -25.88
C GLU A 378 21.02 46.45 -24.52
N LEU A 379 21.95 47.05 -23.77
CA LEU A 379 22.35 46.56 -22.45
C LEU A 379 21.21 46.64 -21.42
N VAL A 380 20.43 47.73 -21.40
CA VAL A 380 19.27 47.86 -20.50
C VAL A 380 18.18 46.86 -20.87
N LEU A 381 17.92 46.66 -22.17
CA LEU A 381 17.01 45.62 -22.65
C LEU A 381 17.44 44.22 -22.16
N GLU A 382 18.71 43.86 -22.35
CA GLU A 382 19.25 42.57 -21.89
C GLU A 382 19.11 42.41 -20.37
N ARG A 383 19.40 43.46 -19.58
CA ARG A 383 19.23 43.43 -18.11
C ARG A 383 17.78 43.27 -17.67
N VAL A 384 16.81 43.89 -18.34
CA VAL A 384 15.39 43.72 -18.03
C VAL A 384 14.93 42.28 -18.31
N LEU A 385 15.43 41.66 -19.39
CA LEU A 385 15.15 40.27 -19.73
C LEU A 385 15.76 39.29 -18.71
N GLU A 386 17.03 39.47 -18.34
CA GLU A 386 17.66 38.69 -17.26
C GLU A 386 16.90 38.83 -15.93
N ALA A 387 16.56 40.06 -15.52
CA ALA A 387 15.84 40.33 -14.27
C ALA A 387 14.40 39.80 -14.25
N SER A 388 13.78 39.63 -15.43
CA SER A 388 12.47 38.97 -15.58
C SER A 388 12.54 37.44 -15.45
N GLY A 389 13.74 36.85 -15.49
CA GLY A 389 13.99 35.41 -15.30
C GLY A 389 14.22 34.62 -16.60
N LEU A 390 14.39 35.29 -17.74
CA LEU A 390 14.65 34.64 -19.03
C LEU A 390 16.16 34.46 -19.27
N ARG A 391 16.54 33.39 -19.97
CA ARG A 391 17.94 33.03 -20.24
C ARG A 391 18.28 33.21 -21.72
N LYS A 392 19.44 33.82 -21.97
CA LYS A 392 20.00 34.02 -23.32
C LYS A 392 20.24 32.68 -24.01
N GLY A 393 19.87 32.60 -25.29
CA GLY A 393 19.96 31.38 -26.09
C GLY A 393 18.91 30.30 -25.77
N HIS A 394 17.97 30.57 -24.86
CA HIS A 394 16.86 29.66 -24.52
C HIS A 394 15.52 30.38 -24.69
N GLU A 395 15.17 31.27 -23.76
CA GLU A 395 13.91 32.03 -23.82
C GLU A 395 14.02 33.31 -24.66
N TYR A 396 15.23 33.79 -24.95
CA TYR A 396 15.45 34.87 -25.93
C TYR A 396 16.79 34.75 -26.67
N ILE A 397 16.82 35.29 -27.88
CA ILE A 397 18.01 35.43 -28.72
C ILE A 397 18.24 36.89 -29.08
N VAL A 398 19.51 37.30 -29.14
CA VAL A 398 19.94 38.69 -29.38
C VAL A 398 20.50 38.80 -30.80
N GLN A 399 20.13 39.87 -31.51
CA GLN A 399 20.61 40.19 -32.86
C GLN A 399 20.39 39.05 -33.90
N ASP A 400 19.24 38.35 -33.83
CA ASP A 400 18.86 37.31 -34.79
C ASP A 400 18.86 37.86 -36.24
N SER A 401 19.49 37.14 -37.17
CA SER A 401 19.89 37.71 -38.48
C SER A 401 19.15 37.01 -39.63
N GLN A 402 17.87 37.29 -39.78
CA GLN A 402 17.05 36.69 -40.83
C GLN A 402 17.24 37.37 -42.19
N GLN A 403 17.26 36.57 -43.25
CA GLN A 403 17.11 37.03 -44.63
C GLN A 403 15.64 36.89 -45.04
N ARG A 404 15.12 37.88 -45.78
CA ARG A 404 13.79 37.82 -46.39
C ARG A 404 13.85 37.13 -47.75
N GLU A 405 12.67 36.72 -48.22
CA GLU A 405 12.47 36.31 -49.61
C GLU A 405 12.81 37.43 -50.62
N ASP A 406 12.74 38.70 -50.20
CA ASP A 406 13.17 39.87 -51.00
C ASP A 406 14.71 40.10 -51.02
N GLY A 407 15.48 39.25 -50.32
CA GLY A 407 16.93 39.34 -50.23
C GLY A 407 17.47 40.40 -49.26
N SER A 408 16.60 41.23 -48.67
CA SER A 408 17.01 42.19 -47.63
C SER A 408 17.16 41.52 -46.26
N ARG A 409 18.07 42.08 -45.45
CA ARG A 409 18.40 41.56 -44.11
C ARG A 409 17.56 42.27 -43.06
N ALA A 410 16.78 41.49 -42.30
CA ALA A 410 16.05 42.00 -41.15
C ALA A 410 16.66 41.43 -39.86
N GLN A 411 17.17 42.33 -39.03
CA GLN A 411 17.77 42.02 -37.75
C GLN A 411 17.00 42.83 -36.70
N PRO A 412 16.14 42.20 -35.87
CA PRO A 412 15.66 42.81 -34.63
C PRO A 412 16.77 42.74 -33.57
N ASP A 413 16.67 43.59 -32.56
CA ASP A 413 17.66 43.65 -31.49
C ASP A 413 17.52 42.43 -30.55
N VAL A 414 16.27 42.04 -30.24
CA VAL A 414 15.96 40.79 -29.51
C VAL A 414 14.71 40.09 -30.09
N VAL A 415 14.73 38.76 -30.08
CA VAL A 415 13.54 37.91 -30.25
C VAL A 415 13.35 37.07 -28.99
N ILE A 416 12.15 37.15 -28.40
CA ILE A 416 11.74 36.36 -27.24
C ILE A 416 10.91 35.17 -27.73
N HIS A 417 11.22 33.98 -27.24
CA HIS A 417 10.45 32.76 -27.50
C HIS A 417 9.32 32.61 -26.47
N LEU A 418 8.14 32.26 -26.96
CA LEU A 418 6.92 32.04 -26.20
C LEU A 418 6.52 30.55 -26.27
N PRO A 419 5.55 30.10 -25.45
CA PRO A 419 4.84 28.85 -25.68
C PRO A 419 4.20 28.79 -27.08
N GLU A 420 3.80 27.58 -27.50
CA GLU A 420 3.25 27.31 -28.85
C GLU A 420 4.19 27.68 -30.01
N GLU A 421 5.51 27.68 -29.78
CA GLU A 421 6.56 28.10 -30.72
C GLU A 421 6.45 29.57 -31.20
N ARG A 422 5.59 30.38 -30.55
CA ARG A 422 5.39 31.78 -30.93
C ARG A 422 6.60 32.64 -30.56
N ARG A 423 6.72 33.80 -31.20
CA ARG A 423 7.85 34.73 -31.11
C ARG A 423 7.36 36.16 -30.90
N LEU A 424 7.99 36.87 -29.98
CA LEU A 424 7.76 38.28 -29.68
C LEU A 424 9.04 39.06 -29.99
N VAL A 425 8.94 40.04 -30.88
CA VAL A 425 10.09 40.79 -31.41
C VAL A 425 10.24 42.11 -30.66
N VAL A 426 11.47 42.50 -30.33
CA VAL A 426 11.82 43.76 -29.64
C VAL A 426 12.87 44.54 -30.43
N ASP A 427 12.63 45.84 -30.60
CA ASP A 427 13.53 46.80 -31.25
C ASP A 427 13.69 48.02 -30.33
N ALA A 428 14.94 48.42 -30.04
CA ALA A 428 15.32 49.28 -28.92
C ALA A 428 15.85 50.67 -29.35
N LYS A 429 15.54 51.09 -30.57
CA LYS A 429 16.30 52.13 -31.29
C LYS A 429 15.86 53.57 -31.07
N VAL A 430 15.25 53.91 -29.93
CA VAL A 430 14.69 55.26 -29.71
C VAL A 430 15.78 56.30 -29.42
N SER A 431 15.92 57.31 -30.29
CA SER A 431 16.88 58.39 -30.08
C SER A 431 16.50 59.30 -28.91
N LEU A 432 17.35 59.36 -27.89
CA LEU A 432 17.14 60.13 -26.66
C LEU A 432 17.64 61.59 -26.74
N LEU A 433 18.21 62.01 -27.87
CA LEU A 433 18.87 63.31 -27.99
C LEU A 433 17.91 64.50 -27.76
N ALA A 434 16.65 64.36 -28.16
CA ALA A 434 15.61 65.37 -27.88
C ALA A 434 15.21 65.42 -26.39
N TYR A 435 15.20 64.27 -25.71
CA TYR A 435 15.01 64.20 -24.25
C TYR A 435 16.21 64.83 -23.50
N GLU A 436 17.44 64.56 -23.94
CA GLU A 436 18.64 65.19 -23.37
C GLU A 436 18.62 66.72 -23.53
N GLN A 437 18.18 67.21 -24.69
CA GLN A 437 17.97 68.65 -24.94
C GLN A 437 16.91 69.23 -24.00
N HIS A 438 15.76 68.58 -23.82
CA HIS A 438 14.73 69.04 -22.89
C HIS A 438 15.25 69.16 -21.44
N ILE A 439 15.95 68.13 -20.94
CA ILE A 439 16.51 68.13 -19.58
C ILE A 439 17.65 69.15 -19.41
N SER A 440 18.36 69.47 -20.49
CA SER A 440 19.49 70.43 -20.49
C SER A 440 19.09 71.85 -20.94
N ALA A 441 17.81 72.14 -21.14
CA ALA A 441 17.33 73.42 -21.67
C ALA A 441 17.07 74.45 -20.57
N ASP A 442 17.66 75.64 -20.74
CA ASP A 442 17.53 76.78 -19.83
C ASP A 442 16.23 77.58 -20.03
N THR A 443 15.61 77.50 -21.21
CA THR A 443 14.36 78.20 -21.54
C THR A 443 13.18 77.23 -21.72
N ASP A 444 11.96 77.69 -21.41
CA ASP A 444 10.76 76.89 -21.63
C ASP A 444 10.39 76.76 -23.13
N GLU A 445 10.86 77.68 -23.97
CA GLU A 445 10.73 77.60 -25.43
C GLU A 445 11.56 76.45 -26.01
N ASP A 446 12.83 76.33 -25.58
CA ASP A 446 13.70 75.21 -25.95
C ASP A 446 13.17 73.87 -25.41
N ARG A 447 12.58 73.87 -24.20
CA ARG A 447 11.94 72.68 -23.62
C ARG A 447 10.75 72.21 -24.45
N ALA A 448 9.87 73.13 -24.87
CA ALA A 448 8.71 72.82 -25.70
C ALA A 448 9.12 72.33 -27.11
N LEU A 449 10.13 72.98 -27.72
CA LEU A 449 10.70 72.54 -29.00
C LEU A 449 11.33 71.14 -28.89
N SER A 450 11.98 70.84 -27.77
CA SER A 450 12.61 69.55 -27.50
C SER A 450 11.57 68.44 -27.28
N VAL A 451 10.46 68.70 -26.56
CA VAL A 451 9.32 67.76 -26.46
C VAL A 451 8.77 67.42 -27.85
N LYS A 452 8.56 68.43 -28.71
CA LYS A 452 8.06 68.19 -30.07
C LYS A 452 9.02 67.32 -30.90
N ARG A 453 10.33 67.63 -30.86
CA ARG A 453 11.36 66.79 -31.51
C ARG A 453 11.37 65.35 -31.01
N HIS A 454 11.10 65.13 -29.73
CA HIS A 454 11.01 63.80 -29.12
C HIS A 454 9.78 63.03 -29.63
N LEU A 455 8.60 63.65 -29.63
CA LEU A 455 7.37 63.06 -30.19
C LEU A 455 7.52 62.70 -31.68
N ASP A 456 8.07 63.62 -32.48
CA ASP A 456 8.27 63.41 -33.92
C ASP A 456 9.32 62.32 -34.21
N SER A 457 10.36 62.22 -33.36
CA SER A 457 11.31 61.09 -33.35
C SER A 457 10.58 59.76 -33.08
N VAL A 458 9.80 59.67 -31.98
CA VAL A 458 9.07 58.44 -31.60
C VAL A 458 8.11 58.01 -32.71
N ARG A 459 7.28 58.91 -33.28
CA ARG A 459 6.40 58.58 -34.42
C ARG A 459 7.14 58.10 -35.65
N THR A 460 8.31 58.68 -35.95
CA THR A 460 9.16 58.23 -37.07
C THR A 460 9.64 56.79 -36.86
N HIS A 461 9.99 56.42 -35.63
CA HIS A 461 10.43 55.06 -35.29
C HIS A 461 9.24 54.08 -35.28
N ILE A 462 8.08 54.43 -34.69
CA ILE A 462 6.84 53.64 -34.78
C ILE A 462 6.52 53.29 -36.24
N LYS A 463 6.52 54.29 -37.13
CA LYS A 463 6.28 54.08 -38.55
C LYS A 463 7.32 53.12 -39.16
N GLY A 464 8.61 53.37 -38.91
CA GLY A 464 9.69 52.51 -39.41
C GLY A 464 9.58 51.05 -38.95
N LEU A 465 9.13 50.78 -37.72
CA LEU A 465 8.93 49.42 -37.21
C LEU A 465 7.71 48.72 -37.83
N SER A 466 6.62 49.47 -38.03
CA SER A 466 5.44 49.00 -38.76
C SER A 466 5.79 48.65 -40.21
N ASP A 467 6.50 49.55 -40.90
CA ASP A 467 6.98 49.36 -42.28
C ASP A 467 7.98 48.17 -42.40
N LYS A 468 8.75 47.85 -41.34
CA LYS A 468 9.61 46.66 -41.29
C LYS A 468 8.82 45.34 -41.28
N LYS A 469 7.57 45.28 -40.82
CA LYS A 469 6.73 44.07 -40.78
C LYS A 469 7.44 42.80 -40.26
N TYR A 470 8.04 42.85 -39.07
CA TYR A 470 8.73 41.67 -38.50
C TYR A 470 7.83 40.42 -38.38
N GLN A 471 6.51 40.59 -38.29
CA GLN A 471 5.48 39.53 -38.36
C GLN A 471 5.61 38.65 -39.63
N ALA A 472 6.01 39.23 -40.76
CA ALA A 472 6.13 38.49 -42.02
C ALA A 472 7.36 37.56 -42.07
N LEU A 473 8.34 37.72 -41.16
CA LEU A 473 9.56 36.89 -41.13
C LEU A 473 9.34 35.52 -40.48
N TYR A 474 8.42 35.45 -39.52
CA TYR A 474 8.17 34.24 -38.73
C TYR A 474 6.77 33.65 -39.01
N GLY A 475 5.96 34.33 -39.83
CA GLY A 475 4.66 33.84 -40.29
C GLY A 475 3.71 33.54 -39.13
N LEU A 476 3.15 32.33 -39.13
CA LEU A 476 2.24 31.84 -38.07
C LEU A 476 2.92 31.71 -36.69
N GLN A 477 4.25 31.79 -36.59
CA GLN A 477 4.99 31.76 -35.34
C GLN A 477 5.28 33.16 -34.74
N SER A 478 4.75 34.26 -35.28
CA SER A 478 4.87 35.59 -34.65
C SER A 478 3.55 36.04 -34.02
N LEU A 479 3.64 36.84 -32.95
CA LEU A 479 2.51 37.68 -32.54
C LEU A 479 2.31 38.84 -33.54
N ASP A 480 1.08 39.29 -33.68
CA ASP A 480 0.67 40.35 -34.62
C ASP A 480 1.19 41.75 -34.26
N PHE A 481 2.13 41.90 -33.31
CA PHE A 481 2.71 43.17 -32.90
C PHE A 481 4.20 43.07 -32.53
N VAL A 482 4.90 44.21 -32.56
CA VAL A 482 6.32 44.35 -32.22
C VAL A 482 6.46 45.25 -30.99
N LEU A 483 7.37 44.92 -30.07
CA LEU A 483 7.72 45.80 -28.95
C LEU A 483 8.73 46.86 -29.38
N MET A 484 8.41 48.13 -29.13
CA MET A 484 9.31 49.26 -29.32
C MET A 484 9.81 49.75 -27.96
N PHE A 485 11.08 49.49 -27.66
CA PHE A 485 11.66 49.72 -26.35
C PHE A 485 12.31 51.10 -26.21
N VAL A 486 11.84 51.88 -25.23
CA VAL A 486 12.39 53.16 -24.81
C VAL A 486 13.23 52.95 -23.55
N PRO A 487 14.58 52.97 -23.60
CA PRO A 487 15.42 52.57 -22.46
C PRO A 487 15.45 53.56 -21.28
N VAL A 488 14.81 54.73 -21.40
CA VAL A 488 14.72 55.76 -20.35
C VAL A 488 13.26 56.00 -19.99
N GLU A 489 12.83 55.53 -18.82
CA GLU A 489 11.44 55.60 -18.35
C GLU A 489 10.88 57.05 -18.33
N PRO A 490 11.62 58.09 -17.84
CA PRO A 490 11.15 59.47 -17.96
C PRO A 490 10.94 59.97 -19.40
N ALA A 491 11.70 59.46 -20.37
CA ALA A 491 11.56 59.83 -21.79
C ALA A 491 10.31 59.18 -22.41
N PHE A 492 9.97 57.96 -22.00
CA PHE A 492 8.69 57.32 -22.34
C PHE A 492 7.51 58.10 -21.73
N MET A 493 7.56 58.37 -20.42
CA MET A 493 6.51 59.10 -19.71
C MET A 493 6.28 60.51 -20.27
N MET A 494 7.34 61.23 -20.64
CA MET A 494 7.25 62.53 -21.32
C MET A 494 6.46 62.43 -22.63
N ALA A 495 6.73 61.43 -23.46
CA ALA A 495 6.05 61.27 -24.74
C ALA A 495 4.55 60.99 -24.55
N VAL A 496 4.19 60.04 -23.68
CA VAL A 496 2.78 59.67 -23.42
C VAL A 496 2.00 60.75 -22.67
N THR A 497 2.68 61.57 -21.86
CA THR A 497 2.03 62.68 -21.11
C THR A 497 1.77 63.91 -22.00
N HIS A 498 2.64 64.18 -22.98
CA HIS A 498 2.45 65.29 -23.92
C HIS A 498 1.61 64.94 -25.15
N ASP A 499 1.43 63.66 -25.48
CA ASP A 499 0.45 63.20 -26.46
C ASP A 499 -0.21 61.88 -26.02
N SER A 500 -1.48 61.98 -25.61
CA SER A 500 -2.30 60.83 -25.19
C SER A 500 -2.65 59.88 -26.35
N ASN A 501 -2.64 60.36 -27.59
CA ASN A 501 -2.99 59.55 -28.76
C ASN A 501 -1.80 58.71 -29.25
N LEU A 502 -0.56 59.10 -28.94
CA LEU A 502 0.66 58.43 -29.39
C LEU A 502 0.67 56.91 -29.12
N PHE A 503 0.08 56.46 -28.01
CA PHE A 503 -0.03 55.04 -27.68
C PHE A 503 -1.01 54.30 -28.61
N MET A 504 -2.15 54.92 -28.93
CA MET A 504 -3.12 54.37 -29.88
C MET A 504 -2.58 54.42 -31.32
N GLU A 505 -1.89 55.52 -31.71
CA GLU A 505 -1.21 55.63 -33.00
C GLU A 505 -0.13 54.56 -33.21
N ALA A 506 0.49 54.08 -32.12
CA ALA A 506 1.42 52.94 -32.15
C ALA A 506 0.68 51.60 -32.24
N TRP A 507 -0.37 51.42 -31.42
CA TRP A 507 -1.19 50.22 -31.38
C TRP A 507 -1.84 49.90 -32.73
N ASP A 508 -2.48 50.89 -33.38
CA ASP A 508 -3.10 50.78 -34.70
C ASP A 508 -2.08 50.50 -35.83
N ARG A 509 -0.78 50.60 -35.52
CA ARG A 509 0.35 50.27 -36.41
C ARG A 509 1.03 48.96 -36.05
N ASN A 510 0.44 48.18 -35.14
CA ASN A 510 0.97 46.93 -34.59
C ASN A 510 2.33 47.11 -33.87
N VAL A 511 2.52 48.25 -33.21
CA VAL A 511 3.71 48.57 -32.41
C VAL A 511 3.30 48.88 -30.97
N LEU A 512 3.70 48.04 -30.02
CA LEU A 512 3.47 48.28 -28.60
C LEU A 512 4.68 49.01 -28.00
N LEU A 513 4.47 50.27 -27.62
CA LEU A 513 5.47 51.06 -26.92
C LEU A 513 5.70 50.48 -25.51
N VAL A 514 6.96 50.20 -25.18
CA VAL A 514 7.37 49.69 -23.86
C VAL A 514 8.61 50.41 -23.33
N SER A 515 8.73 50.38 -22.01
CA SER A 515 9.77 50.95 -21.17
C SER A 515 10.34 49.85 -20.25
N PRO A 516 11.41 50.08 -19.46
CA PRO A 516 11.93 49.06 -18.54
C PRO A 516 10.85 48.48 -17.61
N SER A 517 9.95 49.32 -17.09
CA SER A 517 8.87 48.91 -16.20
C SER A 517 7.80 48.06 -16.89
N THR A 518 7.37 48.48 -18.07
CA THR A 518 6.26 47.83 -18.79
C THR A 518 6.72 46.58 -19.54
N LEU A 519 7.93 46.58 -20.09
CA LEU A 519 8.57 45.38 -20.64
C LEU A 519 8.72 44.30 -19.56
N LEU A 520 9.19 44.66 -18.36
CA LEU A 520 9.31 43.71 -17.24
C LEU A 520 7.97 43.06 -16.87
N PHE A 521 6.84 43.77 -16.99
CA PHE A 521 5.51 43.19 -16.80
C PHE A 521 5.10 42.25 -17.95
N VAL A 522 5.29 42.66 -19.21
CA VAL A 522 5.00 41.83 -20.40
C VAL A 522 5.79 40.52 -20.33
N VAL A 523 7.10 40.60 -20.06
CA VAL A 523 7.98 39.44 -20.05
C VAL A 523 7.78 38.57 -18.81
N ARG A 524 7.42 39.14 -17.65
CA ARG A 524 7.00 38.35 -16.47
C ARG A 524 5.69 37.59 -16.72
N THR A 525 4.77 38.15 -17.50
CA THR A 525 3.56 37.45 -17.97
C THR A 525 3.91 36.29 -18.91
N VAL A 526 4.83 36.50 -19.85
CA VAL A 526 5.40 35.42 -20.70
C VAL A 526 6.07 34.32 -19.87
N ALA A 527 6.86 34.67 -18.86
CA ALA A 527 7.50 33.71 -17.95
C ALA A 527 6.49 32.94 -17.07
N HIS A 528 5.31 33.53 -16.79
CA HIS A 528 4.21 32.84 -16.12
C HIS A 528 3.55 31.81 -17.05
N LEU A 529 3.26 32.17 -18.31
CA LEU A 529 2.75 31.24 -19.32
C LEU A 529 3.70 30.05 -19.56
N TRP A 530 5.01 30.31 -19.64
CA TRP A 530 6.03 29.24 -19.72
C TRP A 530 5.96 28.27 -18.52
N ARG A 531 5.72 28.77 -17.31
CA ARG A 531 5.58 27.94 -16.11
C ARG A 531 4.29 27.11 -16.13
N GLN A 532 3.19 27.68 -16.62
CA GLN A 532 1.91 27.00 -16.77
C GLN A 532 1.99 25.87 -17.81
N GLU A 533 2.59 26.13 -18.98
CA GLU A 533 2.83 25.11 -20.02
C GLU A 533 3.75 23.98 -19.52
N ALA A 534 4.84 24.32 -18.80
CA ALA A 534 5.71 23.32 -18.19
C ALA A 534 4.99 22.47 -17.13
N GLN A 535 4.06 23.04 -16.35
CA GLN A 535 3.22 22.29 -15.42
C GLN A 535 2.22 21.38 -16.17
N SER A 536 1.61 21.86 -17.25
CA SER A 536 0.72 21.08 -18.12
C SER A 536 1.42 19.84 -18.70
N LYS A 537 2.59 20.03 -19.33
CA LYS A 537 3.40 18.92 -19.86
C LYS A 537 3.82 17.92 -18.78
N ASN A 538 4.33 18.41 -17.64
CA ASN A 538 4.72 17.53 -16.54
C ASN A 538 3.52 16.70 -16.01
N ALA A 539 2.31 17.28 -15.94
CA ALA A 539 1.11 16.56 -15.55
C ALA A 539 0.74 15.46 -16.57
N GLN A 540 0.86 15.73 -17.87
CA GLN A 540 0.64 14.74 -18.93
C GLN A 540 1.66 13.59 -18.87
N ASP A 541 2.95 13.90 -18.70
CA ASP A 541 4.01 12.89 -18.55
C ASP A 541 3.85 12.04 -17.27
N ILE A 542 3.41 12.65 -16.17
CA ILE A 542 3.07 11.93 -14.93
C ILE A 542 1.87 11.01 -15.14
N ALA A 543 0.80 11.50 -15.78
CA ALA A 543 -0.39 10.69 -16.07
C ALA A 543 -0.04 9.49 -16.98
N LYS A 544 0.76 9.70 -18.03
CA LYS A 544 1.24 8.64 -18.92
C LYS A 544 2.08 7.59 -18.16
N ARG A 545 3.05 8.03 -17.35
CA ARG A 545 3.86 7.12 -16.52
C ARG A 545 3.03 6.39 -15.46
N GLY A 546 1.96 7.01 -14.95
CA GLY A 546 0.99 6.38 -14.06
C GLY A 546 0.22 5.25 -14.73
N ALA A 547 -0.23 5.45 -15.98
CA ALA A 547 -0.87 4.41 -16.78
C ALA A 547 0.11 3.25 -17.09
N GLU A 548 1.32 3.56 -17.58
CA GLU A 548 2.37 2.56 -17.84
C GLU A 548 2.71 1.75 -16.57
N LEU A 549 2.76 2.39 -15.39
CA LEU A 549 2.98 1.72 -14.11
C LEU A 549 1.81 0.81 -13.71
N TYR A 550 0.56 1.25 -13.95
CA TYR A 550 -0.64 0.47 -13.62
C TYR A 550 -0.75 -0.79 -14.48
N GLU A 551 -0.49 -0.70 -15.79
CA GLU A 551 -0.43 -1.87 -16.69
C GLU A 551 0.64 -2.88 -16.23
N ARG A 552 1.83 -2.39 -15.87
CA ARG A 552 2.91 -3.25 -15.36
C ARG A 552 2.59 -3.91 -14.03
N LEU A 553 1.85 -3.22 -13.15
CA LEU A 553 1.40 -3.80 -11.88
C LEU A 553 0.32 -4.87 -12.08
N HIS A 554 -0.65 -4.62 -12.98
CA HIS A 554 -1.66 -5.60 -13.38
C HIS A 554 -1.02 -6.89 -13.92
N ASP A 555 -0.09 -6.76 -14.86
CA ASP A 555 0.58 -7.92 -15.45
C ASP A 555 1.41 -8.69 -14.42
N PHE A 556 2.09 -7.99 -13.50
CA PHE A 556 2.84 -8.62 -12.42
C PHE A 556 1.94 -9.41 -11.44
N VAL A 557 0.77 -8.87 -11.08
CA VAL A 557 -0.21 -9.59 -10.22
C VAL A 557 -0.70 -10.85 -10.93
N LYS A 558 -1.04 -10.76 -12.21
CA LYS A 558 -1.48 -11.89 -13.04
C LYS A 558 -0.41 -12.98 -13.21
N ASP A 559 0.86 -12.59 -13.34
CA ASP A 559 1.99 -13.54 -13.34
C ASP A 559 2.16 -14.20 -11.96
N LEU A 560 1.97 -13.46 -10.86
CA LEU A 560 2.02 -13.99 -9.50
C LEU A 560 0.90 -15.00 -9.22
N ASP A 561 -0.33 -14.72 -9.65
CA ASP A 561 -1.46 -15.67 -9.62
C ASP A 561 -1.15 -16.93 -10.44
N THR A 562 -0.51 -16.76 -11.61
CA THR A 562 -0.08 -17.87 -12.47
C THR A 562 0.98 -18.74 -11.78
N VAL A 563 1.89 -18.15 -11.01
CA VAL A 563 2.86 -18.87 -10.18
C VAL A 563 2.15 -19.61 -9.03
N GLY A 564 1.23 -18.96 -8.31
CA GLY A 564 0.46 -19.60 -7.23
C GLY A 564 -0.33 -20.82 -7.70
N ASN A 565 -1.02 -20.71 -8.85
CA ASN A 565 -1.73 -21.82 -9.47
C ASN A 565 -0.80 -22.98 -9.86
N ARG A 566 0.39 -22.70 -10.38
CA ARG A 566 1.39 -23.74 -10.71
C ARG A 566 1.97 -24.41 -9.47
N LEU A 567 2.16 -23.69 -8.37
CA LEU A 567 2.60 -24.28 -7.10
C LEU A 567 1.54 -25.23 -6.52
N ASN A 568 0.26 -24.86 -6.60
CA ASN A 568 -0.85 -25.76 -6.22
C ASN A 568 -0.88 -27.03 -7.08
N GLN A 569 -0.77 -26.92 -8.40
CA GLN A 569 -0.69 -28.07 -9.31
C GLN A 569 0.54 -28.97 -9.03
N ALA A 570 1.68 -28.37 -8.69
CA ALA A 570 2.88 -29.13 -8.32
C ALA A 570 2.68 -29.91 -7.01
N ARG A 571 1.98 -29.32 -6.03
CA ARG A 571 1.58 -29.97 -4.78
C ARG A 571 0.60 -31.11 -5.02
N GLU A 572 -0.45 -30.90 -5.82
CA GLU A 572 -1.41 -31.96 -6.17
C GLU A 572 -0.75 -33.14 -6.89
N ALA A 573 0.18 -32.85 -7.82
CA ALA A 573 0.97 -33.87 -8.51
C ALA A 573 1.87 -34.65 -7.54
N TYR A 574 2.52 -33.96 -6.59
CA TYR A 574 3.29 -34.59 -5.52
C TYR A 574 2.41 -35.48 -4.62
N ASP A 575 1.29 -34.97 -4.11
CA ASP A 575 0.37 -35.70 -3.22
C ASP A 575 -0.23 -36.94 -3.93
N SER A 576 -0.52 -36.83 -5.23
CA SER A 576 -0.98 -37.94 -6.07
C SER A 576 0.11 -38.98 -6.32
N ALA A 577 1.34 -38.57 -6.59
CA ALA A 577 2.49 -39.47 -6.73
C ALA A 577 2.85 -40.17 -5.41
N HIS A 578 2.81 -39.43 -4.30
CA HIS A 578 3.04 -39.97 -2.95
C HIS A 578 1.98 -41.02 -2.60
N LYS A 579 0.68 -40.72 -2.80
CA LYS A 579 -0.39 -41.73 -2.64
C LYS A 579 -0.14 -42.98 -3.49
N ARG A 580 0.26 -42.85 -4.76
CA ARG A 580 0.58 -44.03 -5.60
C ARG A 580 1.78 -44.83 -5.09
N LEU A 581 2.72 -44.20 -4.39
CA LEU A 581 3.89 -44.85 -3.80
C LEU A 581 3.58 -45.54 -2.46
N THR A 582 2.90 -44.86 -1.55
CA THR A 582 2.72 -45.25 -0.13
C THR A 582 1.28 -45.58 0.24
N THR A 583 0.33 -44.64 0.17
CA THR A 583 -0.97 -44.75 0.87
C THR A 583 -2.19 -45.02 -0.01
N GLY A 584 -2.02 -45.26 -1.31
CA GLY A 584 -3.12 -45.49 -2.24
C GLY A 584 -3.54 -46.95 -2.35
N ARG A 585 -4.79 -47.18 -2.77
CA ARG A 585 -5.32 -48.53 -3.04
C ARG A 585 -4.56 -49.20 -4.18
N GLY A 586 -3.68 -50.16 -3.84
CA GLY A 586 -2.75 -50.77 -4.80
C GLY A 586 -1.41 -50.05 -4.95
N ASN A 587 -0.95 -49.33 -3.92
CA ASN A 587 0.32 -48.61 -3.92
C ASN A 587 1.55 -49.50 -4.24
N VAL A 588 2.58 -48.89 -4.80
CA VAL A 588 3.76 -49.60 -5.34
C VAL A 588 4.56 -50.33 -4.26
N ILE A 589 4.72 -49.75 -3.07
CA ILE A 589 5.47 -50.39 -1.97
C ILE A 589 4.79 -51.68 -1.52
N ARG A 590 3.46 -51.65 -1.34
CA ARG A 590 2.67 -52.84 -0.99
C ARG A 590 2.75 -53.92 -2.07
N GLN A 591 2.71 -53.55 -3.35
CA GLN A 591 2.90 -54.52 -4.44
C GLN A 591 4.30 -55.14 -4.47
N ALA A 592 5.34 -54.38 -4.13
CA ALA A 592 6.71 -54.89 -4.03
C ALA A 592 6.90 -55.87 -2.86
N GLU A 593 6.30 -55.59 -1.70
CA GLU A 593 6.36 -56.49 -0.53
C GLU A 593 5.48 -57.75 -0.73
N MET A 594 4.28 -57.63 -1.33
CA MET A 594 3.48 -58.81 -1.72
C MET A 594 4.23 -59.74 -2.70
N LEU A 595 5.05 -59.20 -3.61
CA LEU A 595 5.92 -60.00 -4.48
C LEU A 595 7.04 -60.72 -3.71
N ARG A 596 7.54 -60.10 -2.63
CA ARG A 596 8.54 -60.71 -1.73
C ARG A 596 7.93 -61.84 -0.90
N ASP A 597 6.71 -61.67 -0.39
CA ASP A 597 5.96 -62.73 0.32
C ASP A 597 5.65 -63.92 -0.60
N LEU A 598 5.39 -63.66 -1.89
CA LEU A 598 5.26 -64.68 -2.95
C LEU A 598 6.61 -65.33 -3.36
N GLY A 599 7.71 -65.04 -2.65
CA GLY A 599 8.98 -65.76 -2.75
C GLY A 599 10.10 -65.05 -3.52
N VAL A 600 9.87 -63.82 -4.04
CA VAL A 600 10.95 -63.03 -4.64
C VAL A 600 11.92 -62.57 -3.54
N LYS A 601 13.22 -62.83 -3.71
CA LYS A 601 14.26 -62.45 -2.73
C LYS A 601 15.07 -61.24 -3.21
N PRO A 602 14.65 -60.00 -2.90
CA PRO A 602 15.41 -58.80 -3.27
C PRO A 602 16.70 -58.68 -2.43
N THR A 603 17.78 -58.19 -3.04
CA THR A 603 19.08 -58.00 -2.39
C THR A 603 19.14 -56.81 -1.43
N LYS A 604 18.09 -56.00 -1.37
CA LYS A 604 17.92 -54.83 -0.49
C LYS A 604 16.45 -54.72 -0.11
N ALA A 605 16.15 -54.45 1.16
CA ALA A 605 14.79 -54.23 1.66
C ALA A 605 14.40 -52.75 1.57
N LEU A 606 13.09 -52.48 1.56
CA LEU A 606 12.53 -51.13 1.74
C LEU A 606 12.58 -50.72 3.22
N ALA A 607 12.47 -49.42 3.51
CA ALA A 607 12.51 -48.91 4.87
C ALA A 607 11.25 -49.34 5.64
N PRO A 608 11.35 -49.95 6.85
CA PRO A 608 10.20 -50.53 7.56
C PRO A 608 9.03 -49.57 7.74
N ALA A 609 9.28 -48.32 8.14
CA ALA A 609 8.22 -47.32 8.34
C ALA A 609 7.43 -46.96 7.06
N LEU A 610 8.05 -47.08 5.87
CA LEU A 610 7.35 -46.88 4.60
C LEU A 610 6.52 -48.11 4.19
N VAL A 611 6.94 -49.31 4.61
CA VAL A 611 6.19 -50.57 4.40
C VAL A 611 4.99 -50.63 5.34
N GLU A 612 5.18 -50.30 6.61
CA GLU A 612 4.13 -50.24 7.64
C GLU A 612 3.04 -49.22 7.28
N ALA A 613 3.43 -48.00 6.91
CA ALA A 613 2.50 -46.97 6.43
C ALA A 613 1.79 -47.33 5.11
N ALA A 614 2.32 -48.26 4.32
CA ALA A 614 1.74 -48.74 3.06
C ALA A 614 0.82 -49.97 3.22
N LEU A 615 0.80 -50.58 4.42
CA LEU A 615 -0.02 -51.74 4.78
C LEU A 615 -1.18 -51.40 5.72
N ALA A 616 -1.12 -50.26 6.42
CA ALA A 616 -2.12 -49.87 7.42
C ALA A 616 -3.55 -49.57 6.89
N ASP A 617 -3.71 -49.40 5.58
CA ASP A 617 -4.97 -48.98 4.92
C ASP A 617 -5.99 -50.13 4.70
N GLU A 618 -5.84 -51.26 5.41
CA GLU A 618 -6.62 -52.49 5.19
C GLU A 618 -7.28 -53.03 6.47
N ILE A 619 -7.99 -52.17 7.21
CA ILE A 619 -8.99 -52.58 8.22
C ILE A 619 -10.38 -52.60 7.56
N PRO A 620 -10.89 -53.76 7.09
CA PRO A 620 -12.26 -53.88 6.62
C PRO A 620 -13.25 -53.82 7.80
N SER A 621 -14.26 -52.96 7.69
CA SER A 621 -15.36 -52.85 8.65
C SER A 621 -16.31 -54.06 8.54
N GLY A 622 -15.94 -55.19 9.16
CA GLY A 622 -16.76 -56.40 9.25
C GLY A 622 -17.80 -56.31 10.38
N GLU A 623 -19.05 -56.67 10.07
CA GLU A 623 -20.17 -56.62 11.02
C GLU A 623 -20.06 -57.72 12.10
N ALA A 624 -20.02 -57.31 13.37
CA ALA A 624 -20.18 -58.22 14.50
C ALA A 624 -21.69 -58.46 14.76
N LEU A 625 -22.23 -59.54 14.18
CA LEU A 625 -23.64 -59.91 14.30
C LEU A 625 -23.97 -60.43 15.72
N VAL A 626 -24.20 -59.52 16.68
CA VAL A 626 -24.62 -59.87 18.04
C VAL A 626 -26.10 -60.28 18.05
N LEU A 627 -26.35 -61.54 18.42
CA LEU A 627 -27.66 -62.17 18.37
C LEU A 627 -28.23 -62.34 19.78
N GLU A 628 -28.84 -61.27 20.32
CA GLU A 628 -29.63 -61.35 21.57
C GLU A 628 -31.11 -61.07 21.33
N LEU A 629 -31.92 -62.12 21.49
CA LEU A 629 -33.37 -62.04 21.57
C LEU A 629 -33.80 -62.04 23.06
N GLY A 630 -33.80 -60.85 23.67
CA GLY A 630 -34.26 -60.60 25.04
C GLY A 630 -35.44 -59.63 25.06
N ALA A 631 -36.49 -59.93 25.81
CA ALA A 631 -37.76 -59.19 25.74
C ALA A 631 -38.02 -58.29 26.96
N GLY A 632 -38.73 -57.18 26.74
CA GLY A 632 -39.54 -56.51 27.78
C GLY A 632 -39.52 -54.99 27.79
N SER A 633 -40.73 -54.38 27.80
CA SER A 633 -41.19 -53.27 28.67
C SER A 633 -40.23 -52.16 29.12
N SER A 634 -40.60 -50.87 29.28
CA SER A 634 -41.88 -50.14 29.15
C SER A 634 -41.60 -48.66 29.54
N GLY A 635 -42.53 -47.74 29.30
CA GLY A 635 -42.46 -46.32 29.72
C GLY A 635 -42.02 -45.40 28.57
N ALA A 636 -42.86 -44.48 28.08
CA ALA A 636 -43.43 -43.29 28.72
C ALA A 636 -42.42 -42.13 28.83
N ALA A 637 -42.71 -40.86 28.55
CA ALA A 637 -43.75 -40.15 27.77
C ALA A 637 -43.67 -38.66 28.19
N ALA A 638 -44.09 -37.74 27.31
CA ALA A 638 -44.40 -36.33 27.60
C ALA A 638 -43.25 -35.36 27.98
N GLY A 639 -43.55 -34.06 27.83
CA GLY A 639 -42.60 -32.92 27.94
C GLY A 639 -42.21 -32.39 26.54
N GLN A 640 -42.88 -31.41 25.93
CA GLN A 640 -43.04 -29.98 26.27
C GLN A 640 -41.71 -29.19 26.30
N SER A 641 -41.60 -27.98 25.74
CA SER A 641 -42.52 -27.21 24.87
C SER A 641 -41.85 -25.92 24.36
N LEU A 642 -42.44 -25.28 23.34
CA LEU A 642 -42.15 -23.91 22.86
C LEU A 642 -40.77 -23.75 22.17
N GLY A 643 -40.58 -22.88 21.18
CA GLY A 643 -41.52 -21.94 20.54
C GLY A 643 -41.11 -20.49 20.79
N GLY A 644 -40.63 -19.80 19.74
CA GLY A 644 -40.20 -18.40 19.82
C GLY A 644 -39.62 -17.93 18.49
N THR A 645 -40.40 -17.17 17.73
CA THR A 645 -40.01 -16.55 16.45
C THR A 645 -39.36 -15.18 16.66
N ALA A 646 -38.31 -14.89 15.90
CA ALA A 646 -37.91 -13.56 15.46
C ALA A 646 -37.22 -13.69 14.09
#